data_AF-A0A3D6D5H3-F1
#
_entry.id   AF-A0A3D6D5H3-F1
#
_cell.length_a   1.000
_cell.length_b   1.000
_cell.length_c   1.000
_cell.angle_alpha   90.00
_cell.angle_beta   90.00
_cell.angle_gamma   90.00
#
_symmetry.space_group_name_H-M   'P 1'
#
loop_
_entity.id
_entity.type
_entity.pdbx_description
1 polymer ?
#
loop_
_entity_poly.entity_id
_entity_poly.type
_entity_poly.pdbx_seq_one_letter_code
_entity_poly.pdbx_strand_id
1 'polypeptide(L)'
;MLGCVSIAFQLSSQSWEEGDGFRSLSASAVSGDSQGFSLIESGRTGLDFTNSLVADRGLRNQILLNGSGVAAGDANGDGLCDLYFCGLDRPNMLFLNHGNWIFKESAIADAILCKDQSSTGAVFADVNGDGSLDLLVTGHQKGVRLFLNEGKGSFIEATKQWGLASTRGSASMTLADVDGNGWLDLYVVNYRNDTMRDLPNGQFDVRLVNGEYRLLSYNGKSADSPDIKGRFTFNRSQGVLENGEPDQLFLNSGRGQFEPVNWQEGHFLDTNENPVETPYDWGLSAMFYDFNGDLAPDLYVCNDFQSPDRIWINLGDGRFKAVDDNRIRQTSLFSMGLDFSDINRDGLSDLFVVDMLSRSHLRRMVQVMDGMAFAQYRDTLLARPQSPRNTLFIQRNNQTFSETARYSGVEASDWSWCPVFLDVDLDGYEDLLITTGHWRDAQNADVSRDLDAMIQAGNYTHAQKLAMRSRFPVLNTPNIAFKNMGNAQFEDNSAAWGFNSTQVSHGMVLADLDNDGDLDIAINCLNAQALLYRNDSSNPRVRVQLKGNRQNTAGIGGLIKVNAPGLPIQTQSIISGGRYLSGDQAVRSFAVQKESDTVTVEINWRNGRRDLYENMSANRLYVFHESKKANPHIAAKAPEPRIKTLFEDVSERLNHRHSDQPYDDFMRQPMLPRKLSSLGPGLAWFDFNQDGWEDLFIGGGKKGKLGVYRNEQGLRFVRQRAKAFEAELPRDQTSIIAWRPDSKDMALLLGQSAYESFQTELPVFNHFSMVTGKMETITNSEGSSTGPMTMADWDGDGDLDLFVGGRVQSGRFPEAPKSLLYRNHNGKFVPALESSQPFKNVGMVSAAIFSDLTGDPLPDLMLACDWGPLYLFENQGGQFVEVNKEVHWSDSLASKISFNSLNKLRGWWMSLTAMDANQDGRLDLV
;
A
#
# COMPACT_ATOMS: atom_id res chain seq x y z
N MET A 1 16.26 -66.61 9.39
CA MET A 1 16.18 -65.89 8.10
C MET A 1 15.46 -64.59 8.41
N LEU A 2 16.06 -63.51 8.93
CA LEU A 2 17.21 -62.71 8.49
C LEU A 2 17.07 -62.23 7.05
N GLY A 3 16.63 -60.98 6.93
CA GLY A 3 16.51 -60.17 5.72
C GLY A 3 16.30 -58.71 6.11
N CYS A 4 17.14 -58.17 7.00
CA CYS A 4 17.27 -56.73 7.20
C CYS A 4 18.08 -56.18 6.02
N VAL A 5 17.44 -55.41 5.14
CA VAL A 5 18.15 -54.53 4.21
C VAL A 5 18.46 -53.25 4.99
N SER A 6 19.68 -53.15 5.51
CA SER A 6 20.23 -51.89 5.98
C SER A 6 20.57 -51.04 4.76
N ILE A 7 19.76 -50.02 4.47
CA ILE A 7 20.22 -48.91 3.64
C ILE A 7 21.07 -48.04 4.57
N ALA A 8 22.37 -48.32 4.58
CA ALA A 8 23.35 -47.42 5.16
C ALA A 8 23.46 -46.22 4.19
N PHE A 9 22.79 -45.12 4.51
CA PHE A 9 23.10 -43.84 3.89
C PHE A 9 24.49 -43.42 4.37
N GLN A 10 25.43 -43.34 3.44
CA GLN A 10 26.70 -42.67 3.67
C GLN A 10 26.39 -41.20 3.96
N LEU A 11 26.59 -40.78 5.21
CA LEU A 11 26.89 -39.38 5.53
C LEU A 11 28.20 -39.05 4.80
N SER A 12 28.12 -38.57 3.55
CA SER A 12 29.22 -37.83 2.98
C SER A 12 29.36 -36.59 3.85
N SER A 13 30.46 -36.47 4.58
CA SER A 13 30.85 -35.20 5.19
C SER A 13 31.12 -34.22 4.05
N GLN A 14 30.10 -33.50 3.60
CA GLN A 14 30.29 -32.41 2.66
C GLN A 14 31.19 -31.37 3.37
N SER A 15 32.28 -31.02 2.72
CA SER A 15 33.23 -30.02 3.23
C SER A 15 33.02 -28.72 2.49
N TRP A 16 33.09 -27.60 3.20
CA TRP A 16 33.15 -26.27 2.59
C TRP A 16 34.34 -26.17 1.62
N GLU A 17 34.08 -25.63 0.44
CA GLU A 17 35.08 -25.30 -0.57
C GLU A 17 35.39 -23.80 -0.50
N GLU A 18 36.68 -23.45 -0.39
CA GLU A 18 37.15 -22.07 -0.28
C GLU A 18 37.40 -21.45 -1.67
N GLY A 19 36.91 -20.23 -1.86
CA GLY A 19 37.15 -19.38 -3.03
C GLY A 19 37.75 -18.03 -2.64
N ASP A 20 38.06 -17.17 -3.62
CA ASP A 20 38.54 -15.80 -3.33
C ASP A 20 37.37 -14.93 -2.86
N GLY A 21 37.27 -14.68 -1.55
CA GLY A 21 36.23 -13.85 -0.95
C GLY A 21 34.93 -14.58 -0.60
N PHE A 22 34.85 -15.90 -0.81
CA PHE A 22 33.68 -16.69 -0.45
C PHE A 22 34.06 -18.12 -0.08
N ARG A 23 33.13 -18.81 0.57
CA ARG A 23 33.14 -20.27 0.70
C ARG A 23 31.81 -20.84 0.23
N SER A 24 31.80 -22.09 -0.21
CA SER A 24 30.57 -22.72 -0.71
C SER A 24 30.42 -24.19 -0.30
N LEU A 25 29.17 -24.65 -0.27
CA LEU A 25 28.80 -26.04 0.00
C LEU A 25 27.83 -26.49 -1.10
N SER A 26 27.88 -27.77 -1.49
CA SER A 26 26.90 -28.33 -2.43
C SER A 26 25.54 -28.48 -1.73
N ALA A 27 24.49 -27.95 -2.35
CA ALA A 27 23.12 -28.10 -1.88
C ALA A 27 22.47 -29.29 -2.59
N SER A 28 21.71 -30.12 -1.87
CA SER A 28 21.09 -31.31 -2.46
C SER A 28 19.69 -30.95 -2.95
N ALA A 29 19.45 -30.96 -4.26
CA ALA A 29 18.10 -30.72 -4.77
C ALA A 29 17.17 -31.92 -4.47
N VAL A 30 15.94 -31.65 -4.06
CA VAL A 30 14.87 -32.65 -3.98
C VAL A 30 14.62 -33.22 -5.38
N SER A 31 14.64 -34.54 -5.53
CA SER A 31 14.38 -35.19 -6.82
C SER A 31 12.88 -35.21 -7.14
N GLY A 32 12.46 -34.64 -8.29
CA GLY A 32 11.07 -34.67 -8.77
C GLY A 32 10.66 -33.37 -9.47
N ASP A 33 9.36 -33.22 -9.73
CA ASP A 33 8.74 -31.99 -10.26
C ASP A 33 7.78 -31.36 -9.23
N SER A 34 8.06 -31.53 -7.92
CA SER A 34 7.23 -30.95 -6.86
C SER A 34 7.44 -29.45 -6.74
N GLN A 35 6.35 -28.73 -6.45
CA GLN A 35 6.35 -27.30 -6.18
C GLN A 35 5.45 -27.01 -4.98
N GLY A 36 5.76 -25.96 -4.22
CA GLY A 36 5.02 -25.59 -3.01
C GLY A 36 5.58 -26.26 -1.77
N PHE A 37 4.72 -26.45 -0.77
CA PHE A 37 5.12 -26.83 0.57
C PHE A 37 4.53 -28.15 1.04
N SER A 38 5.35 -28.91 1.75
CA SER A 38 4.92 -30.01 2.62
C SER A 38 4.90 -29.57 4.07
N LEU A 39 3.75 -29.67 4.73
CA LEU A 39 3.67 -29.49 6.18
C LEU A 39 4.31 -30.69 6.89
N ILE A 40 5.36 -30.45 7.67
CA ILE A 40 6.06 -31.48 8.42
C ILE A 40 5.37 -31.68 9.78
N GLU A 41 4.89 -32.89 10.04
CA GLU A 41 4.22 -33.23 11.30
C GLU A 41 5.17 -33.08 12.49
N SER A 42 4.78 -32.28 13.48
CA SER A 42 5.51 -32.03 14.74
C SER A 42 5.99 -33.29 15.47
N GLY A 43 5.17 -34.35 15.48
CA GLY A 43 5.51 -35.64 16.09
C GLY A 43 6.72 -36.33 15.46
N ARG A 44 7.12 -35.92 14.24
CA ARG A 44 8.31 -36.41 13.54
C ARG A 44 9.53 -35.51 13.76
N THR A 45 9.32 -34.23 14.07
CA THR A 45 10.40 -33.26 14.21
C THR A 45 10.93 -33.16 15.64
N GLY A 46 10.10 -33.45 16.65
CA GLY A 46 10.46 -33.19 18.05
C GLY A 46 10.28 -31.71 18.46
N LEU A 47 9.82 -30.86 17.53
CA LEU A 47 9.40 -29.50 17.83
C LEU A 47 7.94 -29.54 18.30
N ASP A 48 7.75 -29.49 19.61
CA ASP A 48 6.43 -29.40 20.24
C ASP A 48 6.23 -28.04 20.91
N PHE A 49 5.70 -27.09 20.15
CA PHE A 49 5.40 -25.74 20.62
C PHE A 49 3.97 -25.33 20.25
N THR A 50 3.20 -24.86 21.22
CA THR A 50 1.90 -24.19 21.05
C THR A 50 1.92 -22.85 21.77
N ASN A 51 1.64 -21.72 21.12
CA ASN A 51 1.50 -20.45 21.84
C ASN A 51 0.17 -20.40 22.60
N SER A 52 0.17 -20.80 23.87
CA SER A 52 -1.05 -20.86 24.67
C SER A 52 -1.48 -19.48 25.18
N LEU A 53 -2.78 -19.21 25.09
CA LEU A 53 -3.47 -18.10 25.75
C LEU A 53 -4.79 -18.61 26.34
N VAL A 54 -4.86 -18.64 27.67
CA VAL A 54 -6.03 -19.05 28.44
C VAL A 54 -7.19 -18.10 28.13
N ALA A 55 -8.36 -18.70 27.92
CA ALA A 55 -9.46 -17.97 27.32
C ALA A 55 -9.90 -16.74 28.12
N ASP A 56 -9.97 -16.87 29.44
CA ASP A 56 -10.32 -15.80 30.37
C ASP A 56 -9.33 -14.61 30.30
N ARG A 57 -8.04 -14.88 30.08
CA ARG A 57 -7.02 -13.84 29.94
C ARG A 57 -7.20 -13.08 28.64
N GLY A 58 -7.39 -13.78 27.52
CA GLY A 58 -7.62 -13.14 26.21
C GLY A 58 -8.95 -12.37 26.12
N LEU A 59 -9.99 -12.78 26.85
CA LEU A 59 -11.24 -12.01 26.94
C LEU A 59 -11.08 -10.71 27.72
N ARG A 60 -10.18 -10.68 28.71
CA ARG A 60 -9.90 -9.51 29.56
C ARG A 60 -8.84 -8.57 29.00
N ASN A 61 -7.97 -9.05 28.12
CA ASN A 61 -6.96 -8.23 27.46
C ASN A 61 -6.90 -8.62 25.98
N GLN A 62 -7.57 -7.83 25.13
CA GLN A 62 -7.65 -8.10 23.71
C GLN A 62 -6.33 -7.89 22.98
N ILE A 63 -5.36 -7.16 23.55
CA ILE A 63 -4.06 -6.94 22.93
C ILE A 63 -3.28 -8.25 22.82
N LEU A 64 -3.46 -9.19 23.76
CA LEU A 64 -2.84 -10.52 23.70
C LEU A 64 -3.31 -11.33 22.48
N LEU A 65 -4.37 -10.91 21.78
CA LEU A 65 -4.87 -11.57 20.57
C LEU A 65 -4.06 -11.21 19.31
N ASN A 66 -3.17 -10.22 19.41
CA ASN A 66 -2.14 -9.92 18.40
C ASN A 66 -1.08 -11.04 18.31
N GLY A 67 -1.10 -11.98 19.26
CA GLY A 67 -0.32 -13.21 19.18
C GLY A 67 1.17 -13.03 19.47
N SER A 68 1.95 -13.95 18.92
CA SER A 68 3.40 -13.99 19.10
C SER A 68 4.10 -14.43 17.81
N GLY A 69 5.39 -14.16 17.69
CA GLY A 69 6.22 -14.53 16.55
C GLY A 69 7.30 -15.56 16.86
N VAL A 70 8.22 -15.71 15.91
CA VAL A 70 9.30 -16.70 15.91
C VAL A 70 10.56 -16.05 15.32
N ALA A 71 11.73 -16.48 15.77
CA ALA A 71 13.02 -16.06 15.20
C ALA A 71 13.79 -17.27 14.70
N ALA A 72 14.48 -17.11 13.57
CA ALA A 72 15.33 -18.12 12.96
C ALA A 72 16.79 -17.65 12.91
N GLY A 73 17.72 -18.51 13.32
CA GLY A 73 19.16 -18.22 13.26
C GLY A 73 19.99 -19.37 13.80
N ASP A 74 21.25 -19.48 13.39
CA ASP A 74 22.21 -20.46 13.92
C ASP A 74 22.71 -19.99 15.30
N ALA A 75 21.97 -20.35 16.36
CA ALA A 75 22.21 -19.83 17.69
C ALA A 75 23.42 -20.50 18.37
N ASN A 76 23.76 -21.72 17.95
CA ASN A 76 24.86 -22.50 18.53
C ASN A 76 26.14 -22.51 17.67
N GLY A 77 26.10 -21.97 16.44
CA GLY A 77 27.22 -21.87 15.52
C GLY A 77 27.61 -23.18 14.85
N ASP A 78 26.69 -24.15 14.73
CA ASP A 78 26.94 -25.46 14.11
C ASP A 78 26.63 -25.51 12.60
N GLY A 79 26.10 -24.42 12.04
CA GLY A 79 25.76 -24.29 10.63
C GLY A 79 24.35 -24.75 10.27
N LEU A 80 23.53 -25.14 11.25
CA LEU A 80 22.11 -25.43 11.10
C LEU A 80 21.29 -24.26 11.65
N CYS A 81 20.17 -23.94 11.01
CA CYS A 81 19.30 -22.88 11.51
C CYS A 81 18.43 -23.40 12.67
N ASP A 82 18.48 -22.71 13.81
CA ASP A 82 17.65 -22.96 14.99
C ASP A 82 16.39 -22.08 14.99
N LEU A 83 15.42 -22.42 15.85
CA LEU A 83 14.15 -21.70 15.96
C LEU A 83 13.84 -21.31 17.41
N TYR A 84 13.53 -20.02 17.63
CA TYR A 84 13.09 -19.50 18.92
C TYR A 84 11.64 -19.03 18.86
N PHE A 85 10.76 -19.61 19.67
CA PHE A 85 9.33 -19.28 19.69
C PHE A 85 8.93 -18.48 20.94
N CYS A 86 8.19 -17.40 20.71
CA CYS A 86 7.60 -16.58 21.76
C CYS A 86 6.26 -17.15 22.26
N GLY A 87 6.02 -17.06 23.57
CA GLY A 87 4.79 -17.52 24.24
C GLY A 87 4.10 -16.46 25.09
N LEU A 88 2.77 -16.53 25.17
CA LEU A 88 1.95 -15.62 25.96
C LEU A 88 1.70 -16.09 27.40
N ASP A 89 1.08 -17.26 27.59
CA ASP A 89 0.83 -17.89 28.90
C ASP A 89 1.80 -19.03 29.24
N ARG A 90 2.80 -19.23 28.38
CA ARG A 90 3.84 -20.24 28.57
C ARG A 90 5.21 -19.61 28.34
N PRO A 91 6.28 -20.24 28.86
CA PRO A 91 7.64 -19.81 28.57
C PRO A 91 7.95 -19.91 27.06
N ASN A 92 8.82 -19.01 26.60
CA ASN A 92 9.43 -19.09 25.28
C ASN A 92 10.34 -20.31 25.19
N MET A 93 10.70 -20.75 23.98
CA MET A 93 11.57 -21.92 23.78
C MET A 93 12.51 -21.77 22.60
N LEU A 94 13.76 -22.19 22.78
CA LEU A 94 14.75 -22.38 21.71
C LEU A 94 14.83 -23.86 21.34
N PHE A 95 14.65 -24.17 20.06
CA PHE A 95 14.82 -25.49 19.48
C PHE A 95 16.06 -25.51 18.63
N LEU A 96 17.04 -26.35 19.01
CA LEU A 96 18.24 -26.59 18.25
C LEU A 96 17.96 -27.59 17.13
N ASN A 97 18.37 -27.24 15.92
CA ASN A 97 18.26 -28.10 14.77
C ASN A 97 19.40 -29.11 14.76
N HIS A 98 19.07 -30.40 14.60
CA HIS A 98 20.02 -31.51 14.52
C HIS A 98 20.09 -32.13 13.12
N GLY A 99 19.51 -31.45 12.12
CA GLY A 99 19.41 -31.90 10.74
C GLY A 99 18.29 -32.92 10.55
N ASN A 100 17.97 -33.19 9.27
CA ASN A 100 16.90 -34.11 8.87
C ASN A 100 15.55 -33.81 9.56
N TRP A 101 15.23 -32.52 9.71
CA TRP A 101 14.00 -32.05 10.34
C TRP A 101 13.85 -32.44 11.83
N ILE A 102 14.93 -32.86 12.50
CA ILE A 102 14.93 -33.19 13.93
C ILE A 102 15.37 -31.98 14.74
N PHE A 103 14.52 -31.55 15.66
CA PHE A 103 14.75 -30.46 16.59
C PHE A 103 14.76 -30.97 18.03
N LYS A 104 15.59 -30.36 18.87
CA LYS A 104 15.58 -30.60 20.31
C LYS A 104 15.45 -29.30 21.05
N GLU A 105 14.58 -29.30 22.05
CA GLU A 105 14.57 -28.21 23.03
C GLU A 105 15.97 -28.05 23.61
N SER A 106 16.44 -26.81 23.64
CA SER A 106 17.76 -26.52 24.15
C SER A 106 17.79 -26.56 25.67
N ALA A 107 18.84 -27.15 26.24
CA ALA A 107 19.09 -27.15 27.69
C ALA A 107 19.64 -25.80 28.22
N ILE A 108 19.51 -24.73 27.42
CA ILE A 108 20.09 -23.39 27.64
C ILE A 108 19.45 -22.68 28.85
N ALA A 109 20.14 -21.65 29.34
CA ALA A 109 19.80 -20.84 30.50
C ALA A 109 18.30 -20.46 30.62
N ASP A 110 17.75 -20.63 31.83
CA ASP A 110 16.39 -20.25 32.22
C ASP A 110 15.98 -18.81 31.83
N ALA A 111 16.96 -17.91 31.62
CA ALA A 111 16.75 -16.50 31.32
C ALA A 111 16.04 -16.27 29.97
N ILE A 112 16.40 -17.01 28.92
CA ILE A 112 15.81 -16.85 27.58
C ILE A 112 14.40 -17.45 27.49
N LEU A 113 13.91 -18.10 28.54
CA LEU A 113 12.54 -18.62 28.58
C LEU A 113 11.51 -17.53 28.87
N CYS A 114 11.95 -16.34 29.34
CA CYS A 114 11.10 -15.17 29.57
C CYS A 114 9.83 -15.49 30.38
N LYS A 115 9.93 -16.34 31.41
CA LYS A 115 8.77 -16.87 32.19
C LYS A 115 7.88 -15.79 32.82
N ASP A 116 8.40 -14.57 32.97
CA ASP A 116 7.75 -13.40 33.55
C ASP A 116 7.26 -12.38 32.51
N GLN A 117 7.19 -12.78 31.24
CA GLN A 117 6.83 -11.92 30.11
C GLN A 117 5.89 -12.66 29.16
N SER A 118 4.82 -11.99 28.75
CA SER A 118 4.08 -12.42 27.56
C SER A 118 4.79 -11.85 26.34
N SER A 119 5.54 -12.72 25.68
CA SER A 119 6.44 -12.32 24.61
C SER A 119 5.68 -12.20 23.30
N THR A 120 5.94 -11.13 22.58
CA THR A 120 5.26 -10.78 21.34
C THR A 120 6.16 -11.15 20.16
N GLY A 121 7.38 -10.64 20.09
CA GLY A 121 8.30 -10.95 18.98
C GLY A 121 9.75 -11.22 19.38
N ALA A 122 10.52 -11.74 18.45
CA ALA A 122 11.94 -12.04 18.65
C ALA A 122 12.77 -11.89 17.37
N VAL A 123 14.05 -11.56 17.53
CA VAL A 123 15.05 -11.45 16.45
C VAL A 123 16.39 -11.96 16.94
N PHE A 124 17.09 -12.71 16.09
CA PHE A 124 18.51 -13.00 16.27
C PHE A 124 19.37 -11.97 15.51
N ALA A 125 20.31 -11.34 16.22
CA ALA A 125 21.23 -10.36 15.63
C ALA A 125 22.50 -10.27 16.47
N ASP A 126 23.66 -10.18 15.84
CA ASP A 126 24.93 -9.92 16.54
C ASP A 126 25.08 -8.41 16.79
N VAL A 127 24.62 -7.94 17.95
CA VAL A 127 24.58 -6.50 18.26
C VAL A 127 25.88 -6.00 18.92
N ASN A 128 26.72 -6.92 19.38
CA ASN A 128 27.99 -6.63 20.04
C ASN A 128 29.22 -6.86 19.12
N GLY A 129 29.01 -7.44 17.94
CA GLY A 129 30.01 -7.67 16.91
C GLY A 129 31.03 -8.73 17.32
N ASP A 130 30.63 -9.79 18.02
CA ASP A 130 31.51 -10.89 18.42
C ASP A 130 31.41 -12.12 17.50
N GLY A 131 30.47 -12.11 16.55
CA GLY A 131 30.23 -13.19 15.60
C GLY A 131 29.23 -14.24 16.05
N SER A 132 28.66 -14.12 17.26
CA SER A 132 27.58 -14.95 17.77
C SER A 132 26.25 -14.19 17.66
N LEU A 133 25.17 -14.88 17.30
CA LEU A 133 23.86 -14.25 17.24
C LEU A 133 23.32 -14.03 18.66
N ASP A 134 23.15 -12.77 19.06
CA ASP A 134 22.42 -12.38 20.27
C ASP A 134 20.91 -12.50 20.03
N LEU A 135 20.12 -12.56 21.11
CA LEU A 135 18.68 -12.69 21.05
C LEU A 135 18.00 -11.44 21.64
N LEU A 136 17.11 -10.82 20.86
CA LEU A 136 16.23 -9.76 21.33
C LEU A 136 14.78 -10.27 21.39
N VAL A 137 14.05 -9.93 22.45
CA VAL A 137 12.67 -10.39 22.67
C VAL A 137 11.78 -9.22 23.14
N THR A 138 10.75 -8.87 22.36
CA THR A 138 9.72 -7.91 22.76
C THR A 138 8.62 -8.57 23.61
N GLY A 139 7.93 -7.78 24.42
CA GLY A 139 6.73 -8.27 25.10
C GLY A 139 6.06 -7.26 26.02
N HIS A 140 4.96 -7.70 26.59
CA HIS A 140 4.16 -6.89 27.50
C HIS A 140 4.88 -6.59 28.81
N GLN A 141 4.77 -5.34 29.27
CA GLN A 141 5.26 -4.82 30.54
C GLN A 141 6.79 -4.89 30.75
N LYS A 142 7.53 -5.32 29.73
CA LYS A 142 8.99 -5.54 29.79
C LYS A 142 9.76 -4.83 28.67
N GLY A 143 9.06 -4.23 27.70
CA GLY A 143 9.69 -3.65 26.53
C GLY A 143 10.44 -4.69 25.70
N VAL A 144 11.64 -4.34 25.25
CA VAL A 144 12.59 -5.26 24.60
C VAL A 144 13.62 -5.75 25.62
N ARG A 145 13.86 -7.07 25.64
CA ARG A 145 14.95 -7.70 26.39
C ARG A 145 16.05 -8.12 25.44
N LEU A 146 17.30 -7.96 25.87
CA LEU A 146 18.49 -8.37 25.14
C LEU A 146 19.22 -9.46 25.91
N PHE A 147 19.56 -10.54 25.22
CA PHE A 147 20.35 -11.65 25.73
C PHE A 147 21.58 -11.82 24.85
N LEU A 148 22.76 -11.56 25.41
CA LEU A 148 24.02 -11.74 24.69
C LEU A 148 24.38 -13.21 24.64
N ASN A 149 24.80 -13.68 23.46
CA ASN A 149 25.25 -15.05 23.25
C ASN A 149 26.76 -15.12 23.46
N GLU A 150 27.20 -15.74 24.56
CA GLU A 150 28.63 -15.98 24.86
C GLU A 150 29.25 -17.10 24.00
N GLY A 151 28.54 -17.51 22.95
CA GLY A 151 28.91 -18.57 22.03
C GLY A 151 28.23 -19.89 22.35
N LYS A 152 28.04 -20.71 21.31
CA LYS A 152 27.43 -22.06 21.41
C LYS A 152 26.03 -22.08 22.04
N GLY A 153 25.28 -20.99 21.89
CA GLY A 153 23.94 -20.83 22.44
C GLY A 153 23.91 -20.55 23.94
N SER A 154 24.99 -20.10 24.57
CA SER A 154 24.97 -19.71 25.99
C SER A 154 24.56 -18.25 26.13
N PHE A 155 23.40 -17.96 26.72
CA PHE A 155 22.87 -16.60 26.78
C PHE A 155 22.89 -15.97 28.17
N ILE A 156 23.28 -14.70 28.25
CA ILE A 156 23.21 -13.86 29.45
C ILE A 156 22.33 -12.63 29.17
N GLU A 157 21.38 -12.36 30.06
CA GLU A 157 20.54 -11.16 29.95
C GLU A 157 21.35 -9.88 30.20
N ALA A 158 21.30 -8.96 29.23
CA ALA A 158 22.03 -7.70 29.23
C ALA A 158 21.13 -6.45 29.12
N THR A 159 19.80 -6.64 29.06
CA THR A 159 18.76 -5.59 28.87
C THR A 159 19.05 -4.27 29.58
N LYS A 160 19.29 -4.30 30.89
CA LYS A 160 19.51 -3.07 31.69
C LYS A 160 20.87 -2.44 31.41
N GLN A 161 21.91 -3.25 31.25
CA GLN A 161 23.27 -2.76 31.02
C GLN A 161 23.39 -2.05 29.66
N TRP A 162 22.61 -2.50 28.69
CA TRP A 162 22.57 -1.98 27.33
C TRP A 162 21.57 -0.82 27.14
N GLY A 163 20.91 -0.34 28.19
CA GLY A 163 20.01 0.83 28.10
C GLY A 163 18.61 0.54 27.56
N LEU A 164 18.21 -0.73 27.44
CA LEU A 164 16.95 -1.14 26.83
C LEU A 164 15.79 -1.35 27.81
N ALA A 165 16.04 -1.24 29.12
CA ALA A 165 15.03 -1.49 30.14
C ALA A 165 13.81 -0.55 29.99
N SER A 166 12.64 -1.14 29.81
CA SER A 166 11.38 -0.43 29.58
C SER A 166 10.20 -1.22 30.18
N THR A 167 9.06 -0.56 30.34
CA THR A 167 7.79 -1.19 30.75
C THR A 167 6.71 -1.09 29.67
N ARG A 168 7.07 -0.62 28.47
CA ARG A 168 6.14 -0.49 27.34
C ARG A 168 5.65 -1.86 26.84
N GLY A 169 4.51 -1.85 26.17
CA GLY A 169 3.98 -3.01 25.45
C GLY A 169 4.58 -3.08 24.05
N SER A 170 5.84 -3.51 23.94
CA SER A 170 6.53 -3.58 22.65
C SER A 170 5.97 -4.73 21.80
N ALA A 171 5.71 -4.48 20.51
CA ALA A 171 5.16 -5.47 19.57
C ALA A 171 6.28 -6.11 18.73
N SER A 172 6.78 -5.38 17.73
CA SER A 172 7.84 -5.83 16.82
C SER A 172 9.13 -4.98 16.95
N MET A 173 10.17 -5.38 16.22
CA MET A 173 11.42 -4.64 16.11
C MET A 173 12.11 -4.87 14.76
N THR A 174 13.00 -3.97 14.37
CA THR A 174 13.86 -4.09 13.19
C THR A 174 15.23 -3.48 13.48
N LEU A 175 16.29 -4.02 12.87
CA LEU A 175 17.66 -3.54 13.04
C LEU A 175 18.32 -3.21 11.69
N ALA A 176 19.07 -2.12 11.65
CA ALA A 176 19.89 -1.70 10.51
C ALA A 176 20.93 -0.66 10.95
N ASP A 177 21.95 -0.41 10.13
CA ASP A 177 22.91 0.70 10.31
C ASP A 177 22.32 1.99 9.71
N VAL A 178 21.64 2.79 10.53
CA VAL A 178 20.87 3.95 10.07
C VAL A 178 21.71 5.21 9.93
N ASP A 179 22.81 5.32 10.67
CA ASP A 179 23.71 6.48 10.68
C ASP A 179 25.03 6.28 9.90
N GLY A 180 25.24 5.07 9.36
CA GLY A 180 26.41 4.72 8.57
C GLY A 180 27.67 4.44 9.39
N ASN A 181 27.54 4.27 10.71
CA ASN A 181 28.68 3.96 11.60
C ASN A 181 29.10 2.47 11.55
N GLY A 182 28.29 1.64 10.88
CA GLY A 182 28.51 0.21 10.67
C GLY A 182 27.86 -0.70 11.71
N TRP A 183 27.43 -0.19 12.87
CA TRP A 183 26.76 -0.96 13.92
C TRP A 183 25.25 -1.02 13.68
N LEU A 184 24.63 -2.10 14.13
CA LEU A 184 23.17 -2.24 14.05
C LEU A 184 22.49 -1.37 15.11
N ASP A 185 21.72 -0.40 14.64
CA ASP A 185 20.74 0.38 15.39
C ASP A 185 19.42 -0.38 15.49
N LEU A 186 18.58 -0.01 16.47
CA LEU A 186 17.36 -0.73 16.80
C LEU A 186 16.14 0.21 16.75
N TYR A 187 15.11 -0.17 16.01
CA TYR A 187 13.79 0.45 16.09
C TYR A 187 12.79 -0.52 16.73
N VAL A 188 12.08 -0.05 17.76
CA VAL A 188 11.06 -0.83 18.48
C VAL A 188 9.72 -0.14 18.35
N VAL A 189 8.73 -0.86 17.82
CA VAL A 189 7.33 -0.40 17.80
C VAL A 189 6.63 -0.78 19.09
N ASN A 190 5.85 0.16 19.62
CA ASN A 190 5.10 -0.01 20.86
C ASN A 190 3.60 0.09 20.61
N TYR A 191 2.87 -0.82 21.22
CA TYR A 191 1.42 -0.83 21.21
C TYR A 191 0.94 -0.31 22.57
N ARG A 192 0.23 -1.11 23.37
CA ARG A 192 -0.02 -0.86 24.80
C ARG A 192 -0.03 -2.18 25.57
N ASN A 193 -0.02 -2.08 26.89
CA ASN A 193 -0.25 -3.24 27.77
C ASN A 193 -1.74 -3.54 28.02
N ASP A 194 -2.59 -2.52 27.90
CA ASP A 194 -4.04 -2.58 28.10
C ASP A 194 -4.76 -1.50 27.26
N THR A 195 -6.07 -1.67 27.09
CA THR A 195 -6.96 -0.70 26.44
C THR A 195 -8.06 -0.19 27.37
N MET A 196 -8.66 0.95 27.05
CA MET A 196 -9.87 1.45 27.71
C MET A 196 -11.05 0.48 27.55
N ARG A 197 -11.07 -0.34 26.49
CA ARG A 197 -12.10 -1.35 26.25
C ARG A 197 -12.00 -2.49 27.26
N ASP A 198 -10.80 -2.77 27.75
CA ASP A 198 -10.57 -3.73 28.82
C ASP A 198 -10.95 -3.15 30.21
N LEU A 199 -11.13 -1.83 30.30
CA LEU A 199 -11.42 -1.05 31.51
C LEU A 199 -12.69 -0.17 31.38
N PRO A 200 -13.90 -0.74 31.18
CA PRO A 200 -15.13 -0.04 30.80
C PRO A 200 -15.72 0.89 31.87
N ASN A 201 -15.11 1.02 33.05
CA ASN A 201 -15.53 1.94 34.11
C ASN A 201 -14.59 3.16 34.23
N GLY A 202 -13.73 3.40 33.24
CA GLY A 202 -12.86 4.56 33.20
C GLY A 202 -13.62 5.88 33.28
N GLN A 203 -13.21 6.77 34.19
CA GLN A 203 -13.80 8.10 34.38
C GLN A 203 -12.89 9.17 33.76
N PHE A 204 -13.42 9.92 32.81
CA PHE A 204 -12.71 11.02 32.14
C PHE A 204 -13.23 12.37 32.64
N ASP A 205 -12.35 13.27 33.10
CA ASP A 205 -12.68 14.70 33.33
C ASP A 205 -12.22 15.50 32.12
N VAL A 206 -13.16 15.88 31.24
CA VAL A 206 -12.91 16.67 30.04
C VAL A 206 -13.54 18.05 30.20
N ARG A 207 -12.77 19.12 29.96
CA ARG A 207 -13.27 20.51 30.06
C ARG A 207 -12.89 21.33 28.85
N LEU A 208 -13.70 22.33 28.57
CA LEU A 208 -13.39 23.35 27.58
C LEU A 208 -12.37 24.33 28.17
N VAL A 209 -11.15 24.34 27.64
CA VAL A 209 -10.05 25.23 28.02
C VAL A 209 -9.63 26.01 26.77
N ASN A 210 -9.75 27.33 26.79
CA ASN A 210 -9.42 28.21 25.66
C ASN A 210 -10.13 27.85 24.33
N GLY A 211 -11.35 27.30 24.40
CA GLY A 211 -12.12 26.89 23.22
C GLY A 211 -11.85 25.48 22.72
N GLU A 212 -10.94 24.74 23.36
CA GLU A 212 -10.63 23.33 23.04
C GLU A 212 -11.04 22.41 24.19
N TYR A 213 -11.62 21.26 23.87
CA TYR A 213 -11.85 20.23 24.88
C TYR A 213 -10.53 19.56 25.24
N ARG A 214 -10.16 19.63 26.52
CA ARG A 214 -8.95 18.99 27.06
C ARG A 214 -9.32 17.98 28.13
N LEU A 215 -8.71 16.80 28.04
CA LEU A 215 -8.73 15.84 29.13
C LEU A 215 -7.83 16.37 30.26
N LEU A 216 -8.39 16.51 31.46
CA LEU A 216 -7.67 16.94 32.65
C LEU A 216 -7.22 15.75 33.49
N SER A 217 -8.05 14.72 33.58
CA SER A 217 -7.71 13.51 34.35
C SER A 217 -8.44 12.27 33.84
N TYR A 218 -7.82 11.12 34.08
CA TYR A 218 -8.40 9.79 33.90
C TYR A 218 -8.34 9.04 35.23
N ASN A 219 -9.49 8.57 35.73
CA ASN A 219 -9.62 7.92 37.04
C ASN A 219 -8.98 8.74 38.19
N GLY A 220 -9.11 10.07 38.13
CA GLY A 220 -8.55 10.99 39.13
C GLY A 220 -7.04 11.24 39.03
N LYS A 221 -6.33 10.61 38.08
CA LYS A 221 -4.92 10.92 37.77
C LYS A 221 -4.84 11.98 36.69
N SER A 222 -3.95 12.96 36.86
CA SER A 222 -3.72 14.03 35.88
C SER A 222 -3.41 13.46 34.49
N ALA A 223 -3.94 14.09 33.44
CA ALA A 223 -3.62 13.75 32.06
C ALA A 223 -2.13 13.98 31.71
N ASP A 224 -1.43 14.80 32.49
CA ASP A 224 0.01 15.03 32.34
C ASP A 224 0.89 14.00 33.07
N SER A 225 0.29 13.02 33.77
CA SER A 225 1.09 11.99 34.44
C SER A 225 1.79 11.10 33.41
N PRO A 226 3.00 10.57 33.70
CA PRO A 226 3.76 9.79 32.73
C PRO A 226 3.02 8.58 32.14
N ASP A 227 2.06 8.00 32.86
CA ASP A 227 1.25 6.85 32.45
C ASP A 227 0.01 7.21 31.61
N ILE A 228 -0.38 8.49 31.56
CA ILE A 228 -1.60 8.98 30.88
C ILE A 228 -1.27 9.97 29.75
N LYS A 229 -0.12 10.66 29.82
CA LYS A 229 0.28 11.64 28.82
C LYS A 229 0.28 11.04 27.42
N GLY A 230 -0.44 11.68 26.49
CA GLY A 230 -0.60 11.24 25.10
C GLY A 230 -1.55 10.06 24.88
N ARG A 231 -1.93 9.30 25.94
CA ARG A 231 -2.82 8.12 25.85
C ARG A 231 -4.21 8.46 25.31
N PHE A 232 -4.73 9.64 25.58
CA PHE A 232 -6.10 9.99 25.21
C PHE A 232 -6.18 11.33 24.49
N THR A 233 -6.94 11.37 23.41
CA THR A 233 -7.31 12.59 22.68
C THR A 233 -8.82 12.71 22.61
N PHE A 234 -9.35 13.93 22.65
CA PHE A 234 -10.79 14.16 22.54
C PHE A 234 -11.15 14.75 21.18
N ASN A 235 -12.10 14.13 20.50
CA ASN A 235 -12.72 14.63 19.30
C ASN A 235 -14.22 14.88 19.57
N ARG A 236 -14.74 16.05 19.16
CA ARG A 236 -16.15 16.40 19.39
C ARG A 236 -17.14 15.45 18.71
N SER A 237 -16.80 14.87 17.55
CA SER A 237 -17.67 13.93 16.83
C SER A 237 -17.47 12.48 17.27
N GLN A 238 -16.28 12.10 17.75
CA GLN A 238 -15.93 10.71 18.08
C GLN A 238 -15.78 10.43 19.59
N GLY A 239 -15.81 11.45 20.44
CA GLY A 239 -15.59 11.33 21.88
C GLY A 239 -14.10 11.17 22.23
N VAL A 240 -13.81 10.37 23.26
CA VAL A 240 -12.44 10.07 23.67
C VAL A 240 -11.87 8.96 22.79
N LEU A 241 -10.73 9.22 22.17
CA LEU A 241 -9.91 8.27 21.44
C LEU A 241 -8.73 7.86 22.33
N GLU A 242 -8.37 6.58 22.32
CA GLU A 242 -7.15 6.08 22.95
C GLU A 242 -6.06 5.89 21.90
N ASN A 243 -4.86 6.28 22.27
CA ASN A 243 -3.66 6.28 21.45
C ASN A 243 -2.66 5.24 22.00
N GLY A 244 -1.77 4.75 21.14
CA GLY A 244 -0.74 3.79 21.52
C GLY A 244 0.39 4.41 22.37
N GLU A 245 1.47 3.68 22.52
CA GLU A 245 2.69 4.15 23.18
C GLU A 245 3.71 4.63 22.14
N PRO A 246 4.56 5.63 22.46
CA PRO A 246 5.56 6.10 21.51
C PRO A 246 6.55 5.00 21.10
N ASP A 247 6.84 4.91 19.81
CA ASP A 247 7.93 4.10 19.27
C ASP A 247 9.29 4.67 19.68
N GLN A 248 10.33 3.84 19.56
CA GLN A 248 11.68 4.20 20.01
C GLN A 248 12.75 3.72 19.02
N LEU A 249 13.48 4.68 18.45
CA LEU A 249 14.77 4.43 17.80
C LEU A 249 15.87 4.45 18.88
N PHE A 250 16.82 3.54 18.76
CA PHE A 250 18.03 3.47 19.56
C PHE A 250 19.26 3.40 18.65
N LEU A 251 20.24 4.27 18.90
CA LEU A 251 21.52 4.25 18.19
C LEU A 251 22.55 3.37 18.92
N ASN A 252 23.31 2.57 18.20
CA ASN A 252 24.39 1.76 18.71
C ASN A 252 25.74 2.32 18.24
N SER A 253 26.56 2.81 19.15
CA SER A 253 27.89 3.35 18.83
C SER A 253 29.02 2.31 18.97
N GLY A 254 28.69 1.03 19.20
CA GLY A 254 29.66 -0.03 19.44
C GLY A 254 30.29 -0.03 20.83
N ARG A 255 29.73 0.76 21.76
CA ARG A 255 30.25 0.90 23.14
C ARG A 255 29.57 -0.05 24.13
N GLY A 256 28.79 -1.00 23.63
CA GLY A 256 28.03 -1.95 24.45
C GLY A 256 26.78 -1.35 25.09
N GLN A 257 26.19 -0.32 24.46
CA GLN A 257 24.96 0.35 24.89
C GLN A 257 24.17 0.88 23.69
N PHE A 258 22.85 0.84 23.81
CA PHE A 258 21.90 1.51 22.94
C PHE A 258 21.49 2.86 23.53
N GLU A 259 21.58 3.91 22.73
CA GLU A 259 21.23 5.29 23.11
C GLU A 259 19.86 5.65 22.52
N PRO A 260 18.81 5.88 23.34
CA PRO A 260 17.49 6.20 22.83
C PRO A 260 17.46 7.59 22.19
N VAL A 261 16.93 7.67 20.97
CA VAL A 261 16.71 8.92 20.26
C VAL A 261 15.48 9.65 20.78
N ASN A 262 15.62 10.94 21.03
CA ASN A 262 14.51 11.81 21.38
C ASN A 262 13.85 12.36 20.11
N TRP A 263 12.54 12.13 19.95
CA TRP A 263 11.75 12.64 18.82
C TRP A 263 11.92 14.15 18.59
N GLN A 264 12.08 14.94 19.66
CA GLN A 264 12.17 16.40 19.59
C GLN A 264 13.56 16.94 19.25
N GLU A 265 14.56 16.09 19.09
CA GLU A 265 15.95 16.49 18.78
C GLU A 265 16.24 16.58 17.27
N GLY A 266 15.21 16.45 16.42
CA GLY A 266 15.33 16.64 14.97
C GLY A 266 15.85 15.42 14.21
N HIS A 267 15.83 14.23 14.83
CA HIS A 267 16.06 12.96 14.13
C HIS A 267 14.90 12.56 13.23
N PHE A 268 13.68 13.00 13.52
CA PHE A 268 12.51 12.79 12.68
C PHE A 268 11.95 14.14 12.26
N LEU A 269 11.85 14.35 10.94
CA LEU A 269 11.48 15.60 10.31
C LEU A 269 10.19 15.42 9.50
N ASP A 270 9.31 16.42 9.53
CA ASP A 270 8.15 16.47 8.64
C ASP A 270 8.56 16.74 7.18
N THR A 271 7.60 16.82 6.27
CA THR A 271 7.84 17.10 4.84
C THR A 271 8.47 18.48 4.60
N ASN A 272 8.30 19.41 5.54
CA ASN A 272 8.88 20.76 5.55
C ASN A 272 10.19 20.87 6.35
N GLU A 273 10.77 19.73 6.76
CA GLU A 273 12.03 19.62 7.50
C GLU A 273 11.98 20.18 8.93
N ASN A 274 10.80 20.27 9.53
CA ASN A 274 10.65 20.61 10.95
C ASN A 274 10.68 19.34 11.82
N PRO A 275 11.25 19.39 13.04
CA PRO A 275 11.15 18.28 13.99
C PRO A 275 9.69 17.88 14.27
N VAL A 276 9.42 16.58 14.28
CA VAL A 276 8.08 16.03 14.53
C VAL A 276 7.85 15.88 16.04
N GLU A 277 6.65 16.20 16.51
CA GLU A 277 6.25 15.89 17.88
C GLU A 277 6.19 14.37 18.11
N THR A 278 6.41 13.92 19.35
CA THR A 278 6.35 12.48 19.69
C THR A 278 5.01 11.87 19.29
N PRO A 279 5.00 10.92 18.33
CA PRO A 279 3.78 10.22 17.94
C PRO A 279 3.35 9.23 19.03
N TYR A 280 2.04 9.07 19.19
CA TYR A 280 1.42 8.06 20.08
C TYR A 280 0.60 7.12 19.21
N ASP A 281 1.28 6.35 18.37
CA ASP A 281 0.63 5.49 17.38
C ASP A 281 0.46 4.06 17.88
N TRP A 282 -0.50 3.32 17.31
CA TRP A 282 -0.71 1.91 17.61
C TRP A 282 0.21 1.03 16.76
N GLY A 283 1.52 1.07 17.05
CA GLY A 283 2.55 0.41 16.25
C GLY A 283 2.52 -1.12 16.33
N LEU A 284 2.49 -1.79 15.18
CA LEU A 284 2.43 -3.25 15.06
C LEU A 284 3.68 -3.86 14.46
N SER A 285 4.16 -3.30 13.34
CA SER A 285 5.40 -3.73 12.68
C SER A 285 6.14 -2.53 12.10
N ALA A 286 7.45 -2.68 11.92
CA ALA A 286 8.28 -1.70 11.25
C ALA A 286 9.42 -2.43 10.55
N MET A 287 9.78 -2.00 9.34
CA MET A 287 10.88 -2.59 8.58
C MET A 287 11.82 -1.50 8.09
N PHE A 288 13.12 -1.72 8.32
CA PHE A 288 14.17 -0.99 7.63
C PHE A 288 14.43 -1.61 6.26
N TYR A 289 14.34 -0.80 5.21
CA TYR A 289 14.59 -1.23 3.83
C TYR A 289 14.99 -0.02 2.98
N ASP A 290 15.98 -0.15 2.09
CA ASP A 290 16.30 0.91 1.12
C ASP A 290 15.33 0.81 -0.06
N PHE A 291 14.29 1.63 -0.06
CA PHE A 291 13.29 1.68 -1.15
C PHE A 291 13.45 2.92 -2.02
N ASN A 292 14.55 3.67 -1.90
CA ASN A 292 14.84 4.83 -2.73
C ASN A 292 16.11 4.65 -3.59
N GLY A 293 16.92 3.64 -3.27
CA GLY A 293 18.13 3.22 -3.98
C GLY A 293 19.39 4.00 -3.60
N ASP A 294 19.42 4.68 -2.45
CA ASP A 294 20.57 5.47 -1.98
C ASP A 294 21.48 4.73 -1.00
N LEU A 295 21.19 3.45 -0.72
CA LEU A 295 21.87 2.56 0.23
C LEU A 295 21.64 2.90 1.71
N ALA A 296 20.90 3.95 2.05
CA ALA A 296 20.49 4.20 3.42
C ALA A 296 19.18 3.45 3.71
N PRO A 297 19.08 2.72 4.84
CA PRO A 297 17.84 2.03 5.19
C PRO A 297 16.76 3.06 5.54
N ASP A 298 15.74 3.15 4.70
CA ASP A 298 14.51 3.89 4.97
C ASP A 298 13.62 3.09 5.94
N LEU A 299 12.61 3.74 6.54
CA LEU A 299 11.77 3.13 7.59
C LEU A 299 10.29 3.25 7.24
N TYR A 300 9.60 2.11 7.19
CA TYR A 300 8.14 2.05 7.14
C TYR A 300 7.59 1.44 8.43
N VAL A 301 6.64 2.12 9.07
CA VAL A 301 5.96 1.69 10.30
C VAL A 301 4.47 1.50 10.04
N CYS A 302 4.00 0.28 10.26
CA CYS A 302 2.59 -0.11 10.18
C CYS A 302 1.87 0.18 11.50
N ASN A 303 0.76 0.91 11.40
CA ASN A 303 -0.05 1.30 12.54
C ASN A 303 -1.51 0.82 12.43
N ASP A 304 -2.11 0.58 13.59
CA ASP A 304 -3.49 0.12 13.73
C ASP A 304 -4.46 1.27 14.09
N PHE A 305 -5.76 0.95 14.10
CA PHE A 305 -6.86 1.84 14.44
C PHE A 305 -6.89 3.16 13.65
N GLN A 306 -6.85 4.30 14.34
CA GLN A 306 -6.89 5.63 13.73
C GLN A 306 -5.50 6.18 13.38
N SER A 307 -4.44 5.47 13.78
CA SER A 307 -3.07 5.95 13.61
C SER A 307 -2.61 5.74 12.16
N PRO A 308 -2.12 6.79 11.48
CA PRO A 308 -1.60 6.62 10.14
C PRO A 308 -0.26 5.89 10.16
N ASP A 309 0.02 5.12 9.12
CA ASP A 309 1.37 4.60 8.87
C ASP A 309 2.39 5.74 8.84
N ARG A 310 3.58 5.48 9.40
CA ARG A 310 4.70 6.43 9.37
C ARG A 310 5.76 5.95 8.39
N ILE A 311 6.06 6.76 7.40
CA ILE A 311 6.98 6.39 6.32
C ILE A 311 8.06 7.46 6.24
N TRP A 312 9.31 7.03 6.33
CA TRP A 312 10.47 7.90 6.51
C TRP A 312 11.58 7.57 5.54
N ILE A 313 12.11 8.59 4.90
CA ILE A 313 13.35 8.53 4.11
C ILE A 313 14.53 8.83 5.02
N ASN A 314 15.51 7.94 5.06
CA ASN A 314 16.73 8.17 5.80
C ASN A 314 17.66 9.11 5.02
N LEU A 315 18.22 10.11 5.69
CA LEU A 315 19.17 11.06 5.09
C LEU A 315 20.61 10.53 5.12
N GLY A 316 20.82 9.32 5.64
CA GLY A 316 22.08 8.58 5.69
C GLY A 316 22.91 8.81 6.95
N ASP A 317 22.48 9.71 7.84
CA ASP A 317 23.16 10.12 9.08
C ASP A 317 22.31 9.87 10.34
N GLY A 318 21.30 9.00 10.25
CA GLY A 318 20.38 8.70 11.34
C GLY A 318 19.28 9.75 11.54
N ARG A 319 19.16 10.73 10.63
CA ARG A 319 17.98 11.60 10.51
C ARG A 319 17.05 11.09 9.41
N PHE A 320 15.75 11.27 9.65
CA PHE A 320 14.66 10.74 8.86
C PHE A 320 13.71 11.87 8.45
N LYS A 321 13.32 11.91 7.18
CA LYS A 321 12.33 12.85 6.65
C LYS A 321 11.05 12.10 6.26
N ALA A 322 9.90 12.60 6.70
CA ALA A 322 8.61 12.02 6.33
C ALA A 322 8.42 12.06 4.81
N VAL A 323 7.90 10.96 4.25
CA VAL A 323 7.57 10.86 2.82
C VAL A 323 6.47 11.86 2.44
N ASP A 324 6.65 12.55 1.31
CA ASP A 324 5.62 13.45 0.73
C ASP A 324 4.32 12.70 0.40
N ASP A 325 3.19 13.33 0.68
CA ASP A 325 1.86 12.75 0.43
C ASP A 325 1.60 12.43 -1.04
N ASN A 326 2.35 12.99 -1.99
CA ASN A 326 2.26 12.66 -3.42
C ASN A 326 3.13 11.49 -3.83
N ARG A 327 4.12 11.10 -3.01
CA ARG A 327 4.95 9.93 -3.26
C ARG A 327 4.19 8.64 -2.97
N ILE A 328 3.44 8.61 -1.86
CA ILE A 328 2.49 7.54 -1.52
C ILE A 328 1.13 8.18 -1.23
N ARG A 329 0.18 8.04 -2.17
CA ARG A 329 -1.11 8.76 -2.13
C ARG A 329 -2.15 8.19 -1.17
N GLN A 330 -2.01 6.93 -0.74
CA GLN A 330 -2.94 6.26 0.16
C GLN A 330 -2.20 5.16 0.92
N THR A 331 -2.71 4.74 2.08
CA THR A 331 -2.19 3.59 2.85
C THR A 331 -3.33 2.65 3.26
N SER A 332 -3.00 1.48 3.79
CA SER A 332 -3.97 0.64 4.50
C SER A 332 -4.45 1.35 5.78
N LEU A 333 -5.59 0.95 6.33
CA LEU A 333 -6.17 1.56 7.54
C LEU A 333 -5.79 0.80 8.81
N PHE A 334 -5.66 -0.51 8.70
CA PHE A 334 -5.20 -1.36 9.78
C PHE A 334 -3.96 -2.12 9.31
N SER A 335 -2.87 -1.39 9.17
CA SER A 335 -1.62 -1.96 8.70
C SER A 335 -1.04 -2.87 9.77
N MET A 336 -0.96 -4.17 9.48
CA MET A 336 -0.46 -5.18 10.42
C MET A 336 1.01 -5.52 10.15
N GLY A 337 1.33 -5.81 8.90
CA GLY A 337 2.63 -6.25 8.42
C GLY A 337 2.93 -5.75 7.02
N LEU A 338 4.21 -5.77 6.64
CA LEU A 338 4.67 -5.34 5.33
C LEU A 338 5.85 -6.20 4.83
N ASP A 339 6.09 -6.14 3.52
CA ASP A 339 7.32 -6.62 2.89
C ASP A 339 7.62 -5.89 1.57
N PHE A 340 8.86 -5.99 1.10
CA PHE A 340 9.35 -5.41 -0.14
C PHE A 340 9.88 -6.47 -1.11
N SER A 341 9.61 -6.31 -2.40
CA SER A 341 10.23 -7.07 -3.49
C SER A 341 10.13 -6.31 -4.82
N ASP A 342 11.03 -6.59 -5.77
CA ASP A 342 10.90 -6.14 -7.17
C ASP A 342 9.97 -7.12 -7.91
N ILE A 343 8.66 -6.92 -7.79
CA ILE A 343 7.66 -7.93 -8.22
C ILE A 343 7.47 -7.98 -9.73
N ASN A 344 7.88 -6.92 -10.44
CA ASN A 344 7.73 -6.79 -11.89
C ASN A 344 9.08 -6.85 -12.65
N ARG A 345 10.20 -6.96 -11.91
CA ARG A 345 11.57 -7.06 -12.43
C ARG A 345 12.04 -5.82 -13.18
N ASP A 346 11.60 -4.63 -12.75
CA ASP A 346 12.02 -3.35 -13.32
C ASP A 346 13.23 -2.72 -12.61
N GLY A 347 13.72 -3.36 -11.54
CA GLY A 347 14.86 -2.93 -10.74
C GLY A 347 14.51 -1.94 -9.63
N LEU A 348 13.24 -1.67 -9.38
CA LEU A 348 12.73 -0.86 -8.28
C LEU A 348 12.09 -1.74 -7.21
N SER A 349 12.03 -1.25 -5.97
CA SER A 349 11.46 -2.02 -4.86
C SER A 349 9.99 -1.66 -4.67
N ASP A 350 9.11 -2.64 -4.86
CA ASP A 350 7.69 -2.53 -4.61
C ASP A 350 7.37 -2.90 -3.15
N LEU A 351 6.25 -2.41 -2.64
CA LEU A 351 5.85 -2.57 -1.25
C LEU A 351 4.45 -3.18 -1.15
N PHE A 352 4.30 -4.19 -0.31
CA PHE A 352 2.99 -4.75 0.05
C PHE A 352 2.70 -4.58 1.54
N VAL A 353 1.49 -4.15 1.87
CA VAL A 353 1.01 -3.95 3.25
C VAL A 353 -0.34 -4.65 3.44
N VAL A 354 -0.41 -5.52 4.46
CA VAL A 354 -1.64 -6.29 4.76
C VAL A 354 -2.59 -5.56 5.71
N ASP A 355 -3.88 -5.82 5.51
CA ASP A 355 -5.03 -5.37 6.31
C ASP A 355 -5.99 -6.58 6.50
N MET A 356 -7.21 -6.34 6.95
CA MET A 356 -8.17 -7.36 7.40
C MET A 356 -9.37 -7.56 6.45
N LEU A 357 -9.30 -7.08 5.20
CA LEU A 357 -10.43 -7.21 4.27
C LEU A 357 -10.71 -8.69 3.95
N SER A 358 -11.90 -9.15 4.32
CA SER A 358 -12.34 -10.53 4.04
C SER A 358 -12.41 -10.85 2.55
N ARG A 359 -12.08 -12.07 2.16
CA ARG A 359 -12.29 -12.59 0.79
C ARG A 359 -13.72 -13.10 0.57
N SER A 360 -14.46 -13.37 1.65
CA SER A 360 -15.87 -13.76 1.61
C SER A 360 -16.80 -12.56 1.60
N HIS A 361 -17.68 -12.49 0.59
CA HIS A 361 -18.72 -11.46 0.50
C HIS A 361 -19.65 -11.46 1.72
N LEU A 362 -20.05 -12.63 2.21
CA LEU A 362 -20.91 -12.75 3.40
C LEU A 362 -20.26 -12.12 4.63
N ARG A 363 -18.96 -12.38 4.85
CA ARG A 363 -18.21 -11.78 5.96
C ARG A 363 -18.09 -10.27 5.81
N ARG A 364 -17.85 -9.75 4.60
CA ARG A 364 -17.82 -8.29 4.35
C ARG A 364 -19.12 -7.59 4.74
N MET A 365 -20.26 -8.27 4.65
CA MET A 365 -21.56 -7.69 5.04
C MET A 365 -21.74 -7.58 6.56
N VAL A 366 -21.06 -8.41 7.35
CA VAL A 366 -21.15 -8.39 8.82
C VAL A 366 -19.95 -7.72 9.48
N GLN A 367 -18.80 -7.65 8.80
CA GLN A 367 -17.61 -6.93 9.23
C GLN A 367 -17.70 -5.47 8.77
N VAL A 368 -18.63 -4.72 9.37
CA VAL A 368 -18.89 -3.33 9.00
C VAL A 368 -18.04 -2.41 9.86
N MET A 369 -17.28 -1.53 9.19
CA MET A 369 -16.50 -0.51 9.85
C MET A 369 -17.34 0.71 10.17
N ASP A 370 -17.37 1.11 11.43
CA ASP A 370 -18.14 2.25 11.88
C ASP A 370 -17.44 3.56 11.51
N GLY A 371 -18.05 4.36 10.63
CA GLY A 371 -17.81 5.80 10.39
C GLY A 371 -16.43 6.30 9.90
N MET A 372 -15.30 5.67 10.27
CA MET A 372 -13.95 6.23 10.10
C MET A 372 -13.49 6.26 8.63
N ALA A 373 -13.60 5.14 7.91
CA ALA A 373 -13.14 5.05 6.52
C ALA A 373 -13.90 6.02 5.59
N PHE A 374 -15.21 6.17 5.78
CA PHE A 374 -16.04 7.06 4.95
C PHE A 374 -15.83 8.55 5.23
N ALA A 375 -15.39 8.93 6.44
CA ALA A 375 -15.16 10.34 6.79
C ALA A 375 -13.88 10.90 6.15
N GLN A 376 -12.81 10.09 6.03
CA GLN A 376 -11.53 10.54 5.50
C GLN A 376 -11.62 11.05 4.04
N TYR A 377 -12.43 10.40 3.19
CA TYR A 377 -12.65 10.82 1.80
C TYR A 377 -13.52 12.09 1.67
N ARG A 378 -14.24 12.50 2.73
CA ARG A 378 -15.20 13.61 2.66
C ARG A 378 -14.54 14.98 2.83
N ASP A 379 -13.47 15.05 3.64
CA ASP A 379 -13.08 16.33 4.26
C ASP A 379 -11.77 16.93 3.73
N THR A 380 -10.89 16.18 3.04
CA THR A 380 -9.62 16.75 2.54
C THR A 380 -9.13 16.12 1.23
N LEU A 381 -9.11 16.91 0.13
CA LEU A 381 -8.52 16.52 -1.16
C LEU A 381 -6.99 16.32 -1.11
N LEU A 382 -6.34 16.89 -0.11
CA LEU A 382 -4.88 16.93 0.01
C LEU A 382 -4.30 15.91 1.00
N ALA A 383 -5.11 15.25 1.82
CA ALA A 383 -4.60 14.24 2.74
C ALA A 383 -4.23 12.93 2.03
N ARG A 384 -3.48 12.08 2.74
CA ARG A 384 -3.24 10.67 2.40
C ARG A 384 -4.35 9.80 3.03
N PRO A 385 -5.40 9.41 2.29
CA PRO A 385 -6.47 8.57 2.81
C PRO A 385 -5.98 7.17 3.18
N GLN A 386 -6.64 6.57 4.16
CA GLN A 386 -6.45 5.19 4.58
C GLN A 386 -7.63 4.32 4.11
N SER A 387 -7.32 3.17 3.53
CA SER A 387 -8.32 2.22 3.00
C SER A 387 -8.28 0.91 3.80
N PRO A 388 -9.42 0.36 4.26
CA PRO A 388 -9.43 -0.89 5.03
C PRO A 388 -9.32 -2.13 4.13
N ARG A 389 -8.13 -2.31 3.56
CA ARG A 389 -7.79 -3.38 2.62
C ARG A 389 -6.27 -3.44 2.47
N ASN A 390 -5.78 -4.54 1.91
CA ASN A 390 -4.38 -4.60 1.53
C ASN A 390 -4.06 -3.54 0.48
N THR A 391 -2.83 -3.05 0.51
CA THR A 391 -2.27 -2.15 -0.48
C THR A 391 -1.00 -2.73 -1.07
N LEU A 392 -0.84 -2.59 -2.40
CA LEU A 392 0.34 -3.00 -3.16
C LEU A 392 0.82 -1.79 -3.93
N PHE A 393 2.00 -1.30 -3.62
CA PHE A 393 2.59 -0.09 -4.18
C PHE A 393 3.69 -0.47 -5.16
N ILE A 394 3.42 -0.30 -6.45
CA ILE A 394 4.43 -0.47 -7.50
C ILE A 394 5.20 0.85 -7.64
N GLN A 395 6.51 0.80 -7.50
CA GLN A 395 7.36 1.96 -7.59
C GLN A 395 7.49 2.44 -9.04
N ARG A 396 7.65 3.76 -9.23
CA ARG A 396 7.88 4.39 -10.53
C ARG A 396 9.26 5.03 -10.53
N ASN A 397 9.85 5.19 -11.71
CA ASN A 397 11.17 5.81 -11.92
C ASN A 397 11.35 7.20 -11.28
N ASN A 398 10.27 7.94 -11.02
CA ASN A 398 10.31 9.22 -10.32
C ASN A 398 10.19 9.09 -8.78
N GLN A 399 10.47 7.91 -8.24
CA GLN A 399 10.38 7.51 -6.83
C GLN A 399 8.98 7.54 -6.20
N THR A 400 7.94 7.84 -6.97
CA THR A 400 6.54 7.78 -6.49
C THR A 400 5.94 6.39 -6.70
N PHE A 401 4.86 6.08 -6.01
CA PHE A 401 4.22 4.77 -6.06
C PHE A 401 2.81 4.81 -6.66
N SER A 402 2.48 3.77 -7.43
CA SER A 402 1.13 3.46 -7.87
C SER A 402 0.55 2.38 -6.97
N GLU A 403 -0.59 2.63 -6.32
CA GLU A 403 -1.28 1.59 -5.58
C GLU A 403 -2.13 0.74 -6.56
N THR A 404 -1.95 -0.58 -6.52
CA THR A 404 -2.43 -1.50 -7.55
C THR A 404 -3.06 -2.79 -7.00
N ALA A 405 -3.31 -2.93 -5.70
CA ALA A 405 -3.72 -4.22 -5.12
C ALA A 405 -4.97 -4.83 -5.78
N ARG A 406 -5.91 -3.99 -6.23
CA ARG A 406 -7.10 -4.44 -7.00
C ARG A 406 -6.75 -4.95 -8.39
N TYR A 407 -5.88 -4.24 -9.10
CA TYR A 407 -5.41 -4.64 -10.42
C TYR A 407 -4.63 -5.96 -10.32
N SER A 408 -3.84 -6.10 -9.27
CA SER A 408 -2.98 -7.26 -9.00
C SER A 408 -3.71 -8.45 -8.38
N GLY A 409 -4.97 -8.29 -7.95
CA GLY A 409 -5.78 -9.36 -7.37
C GLY A 409 -5.54 -9.66 -5.89
N VAL A 410 -4.81 -8.79 -5.17
CA VAL A 410 -4.34 -9.03 -3.79
C VAL A 410 -4.96 -8.08 -2.74
N GLU A 411 -6.05 -7.37 -3.07
CA GLU A 411 -6.68 -6.40 -2.15
C GLU A 411 -7.22 -7.00 -0.83
N ALA A 412 -7.43 -8.31 -0.77
CA ALA A 412 -8.08 -8.98 0.35
C ALA A 412 -7.42 -10.31 0.68
N SER A 413 -7.12 -10.53 1.96
CA SER A 413 -6.49 -11.75 2.48
C SER A 413 -7.13 -12.25 3.79
N ASP A 414 -8.37 -11.86 4.08
CA ASP A 414 -8.99 -12.06 5.40
C ASP A 414 -8.17 -11.36 6.51
N TRP A 415 -8.37 -11.72 7.79
CA TRP A 415 -7.67 -11.09 8.91
C TRP A 415 -6.19 -11.49 8.88
N SER A 416 -5.32 -10.58 8.40
CA SER A 416 -3.95 -10.91 8.02
C SER A 416 -2.93 -10.32 9.00
N TRP A 417 -1.76 -10.97 9.12
CA TRP A 417 -0.71 -10.54 10.05
C TRP A 417 0.65 -10.34 9.39
N CYS A 418 1.30 -11.42 8.95
CA CYS A 418 2.63 -11.40 8.37
C CYS A 418 2.58 -11.70 6.86
N PRO A 419 2.87 -10.72 5.98
CA PRO A 419 3.20 -10.96 4.59
C PRO A 419 4.70 -11.27 4.40
N VAL A 420 5.01 -12.10 3.42
CA VAL A 420 6.39 -12.42 2.98
C VAL A 420 6.42 -12.63 1.47
N PHE A 421 7.41 -12.03 0.82
CA PHE A 421 7.82 -12.38 -0.53
C PHE A 421 8.85 -13.51 -0.51
N LEU A 422 8.56 -14.59 -1.25
CA LEU A 422 9.42 -15.76 -1.42
C LEU A 422 9.14 -16.35 -2.81
N ASP A 423 10.18 -16.61 -3.60
CA ASP A 423 10.04 -17.37 -4.86
C ASP A 423 9.86 -18.86 -4.50
N VAL A 424 8.60 -19.31 -4.42
CA VAL A 424 8.25 -20.63 -3.87
C VAL A 424 8.68 -21.72 -4.82
N ASP A 425 8.43 -21.53 -6.11
CA ASP A 425 8.74 -22.51 -7.14
C ASP A 425 10.06 -22.24 -7.88
N LEU A 426 10.83 -21.22 -7.46
CA LEU A 426 12.12 -20.84 -8.00
C LEU A 426 12.04 -20.60 -9.52
N ASP A 427 11.04 -19.84 -9.95
CA ASP A 427 10.84 -19.43 -11.35
C ASP A 427 11.44 -18.06 -11.69
N GLY A 428 12.05 -17.40 -10.70
CA GLY A 428 12.67 -16.10 -10.83
C GLY A 428 11.74 -14.94 -10.49
N TYR A 429 10.57 -15.18 -9.89
CA TYR A 429 9.65 -14.15 -9.38
C TYR A 429 9.24 -14.46 -7.94
N GLU A 430 9.43 -13.52 -6.99
CA GLU A 430 8.92 -13.76 -5.63
C GLU A 430 7.39 -13.75 -5.60
N ASP A 431 6.84 -14.80 -4.98
CA ASP A 431 5.43 -14.99 -4.66
C ASP A 431 5.09 -14.38 -3.31
N LEU A 432 3.80 -14.19 -3.03
CA LEU A 432 3.33 -13.55 -1.81
C LEU A 432 2.64 -14.54 -0.87
N LEU A 433 3.20 -14.73 0.32
CA LEU A 433 2.66 -15.57 1.39
C LEU A 433 2.10 -14.70 2.52
N ILE A 434 0.94 -15.08 3.07
CA ILE A 434 0.25 -14.31 4.10
C ILE A 434 -0.30 -15.25 5.19
N THR A 435 0.06 -14.97 6.44
CA THR A 435 -0.56 -15.61 7.62
C THR A 435 -1.88 -14.95 7.98
N THR A 436 -2.87 -15.75 8.36
CA THR A 436 -4.22 -15.25 8.64
C THR A 436 -4.88 -15.85 9.88
N GLY A 437 -6.03 -15.27 10.23
CA GLY A 437 -6.94 -15.75 11.27
C GLY A 437 -6.89 -14.87 12.51
N HIS A 438 -7.98 -14.88 13.27
CA HIS A 438 -8.05 -14.23 14.57
C HIS A 438 -8.88 -15.11 15.51
N TRP A 439 -8.58 -15.11 16.80
CA TRP A 439 -9.27 -16.04 17.72
C TRP A 439 -10.79 -15.84 17.75
N ARG A 440 -11.24 -14.61 17.51
CA ARG A 440 -12.66 -14.21 17.47
C ARG A 440 -12.91 -13.15 16.40
N ASP A 441 -14.02 -13.21 15.67
CA ASP A 441 -14.43 -12.19 14.70
C ASP A 441 -14.91 -10.91 15.42
N ALA A 442 -13.97 -10.12 15.94
CA ALA A 442 -14.27 -8.91 16.71
C ALA A 442 -14.91 -7.78 15.87
N GLN A 443 -14.91 -7.92 14.54
CA GLN A 443 -15.57 -6.98 13.62
C GLN A 443 -17.03 -7.33 13.34
N ASN A 444 -17.56 -8.43 13.90
CA ASN A 444 -18.93 -8.85 13.63
C ASN A 444 -19.98 -7.86 14.20
N ALA A 445 -20.53 -7.02 13.33
CA ALA A 445 -21.42 -5.91 13.70
C ALA A 445 -22.76 -6.39 14.28
N ASP A 446 -23.27 -7.54 13.85
CA ASP A 446 -24.51 -8.10 14.40
C ASP A 446 -24.32 -8.58 15.83
N VAL A 447 -23.20 -9.28 16.12
CA VAL A 447 -22.85 -9.67 17.50
C VAL A 447 -22.63 -8.43 18.37
N SER A 448 -21.92 -7.41 17.87
CA SER A 448 -21.73 -6.15 18.60
C SER A 448 -23.07 -5.49 18.96
N ARG A 449 -24.01 -5.41 18.02
CA ARG A 449 -25.35 -4.82 18.24
C ARG A 449 -26.15 -5.61 19.27
N ASP A 450 -26.11 -6.93 19.20
CA ASP A 450 -26.78 -7.81 20.16
C ASP A 450 -26.21 -7.65 21.57
N LEU A 451 -24.88 -7.59 21.69
CA LEU A 451 -24.19 -7.37 22.97
C LEU A 451 -24.54 -6.02 23.57
N ASP A 452 -24.54 -4.95 22.78
CA ASP A 452 -24.91 -3.61 23.23
C ASP A 452 -26.36 -3.57 23.74
N ALA A 453 -27.30 -4.17 23.00
CA ALA A 453 -28.70 -4.27 23.42
C ALA A 453 -28.85 -5.06 24.74
N MET A 454 -28.12 -6.17 24.89
CA MET A 454 -28.12 -6.95 26.12
C MET A 454 -27.55 -6.15 27.30
N ILE A 455 -26.39 -5.50 27.12
CA ILE A 455 -25.72 -4.71 28.16
C ILE A 455 -26.59 -3.53 28.60
N GLN A 456 -27.31 -2.89 27.67
CA GLN A 456 -28.24 -1.80 27.99
C GLN A 456 -29.49 -2.29 28.75
N ALA A 457 -29.98 -3.50 28.44
CA ALA A 457 -31.18 -4.05 29.05
C ALA A 457 -30.96 -4.72 30.43
N GLY A 458 -29.72 -5.08 30.78
CA GLY A 458 -29.39 -5.84 31.98
C GLY A 458 -28.38 -5.17 32.92
N ASN A 459 -28.34 -5.63 34.16
CA ASN A 459 -27.33 -5.18 35.14
C ASN A 459 -26.20 -6.22 35.26
N TYR A 460 -25.18 -6.08 34.42
CA TYR A 460 -24.04 -7.00 34.37
C TYR A 460 -22.81 -6.41 35.07
N THR A 461 -22.13 -7.25 35.86
CA THR A 461 -20.80 -6.94 36.39
C THR A 461 -19.78 -6.79 35.25
N HIS A 462 -18.66 -6.12 35.53
CA HIS A 462 -17.58 -5.95 34.56
C HIS A 462 -17.07 -7.30 34.00
N ALA A 463 -16.83 -8.29 34.86
CA ALA A 463 -16.39 -9.62 34.44
C ALA A 463 -17.41 -10.31 33.53
N GLN A 464 -18.72 -10.14 33.79
CA GLN A 464 -19.76 -10.67 32.91
C GLN A 464 -19.75 -10.00 31.53
N LYS A 465 -19.57 -8.67 31.47
CA LYS A 465 -19.46 -7.94 30.19
C LYS A 465 -18.27 -8.42 29.36
N LEU A 466 -17.12 -8.63 29.99
CA LEU A 466 -15.94 -9.17 29.30
C LEU A 466 -16.16 -10.62 28.84
N ALA A 467 -16.78 -11.46 29.68
CA ALA A 467 -17.09 -12.85 29.32
C ALA A 467 -18.04 -12.95 28.11
N MET A 468 -18.93 -11.97 27.91
CA MET A 468 -19.82 -11.93 26.75
C MET A 468 -19.09 -11.80 25.41
N ARG A 469 -17.83 -11.32 25.38
CA ARG A 469 -17.00 -11.31 24.16
C ARG A 469 -16.77 -12.71 23.59
N SER A 470 -16.96 -13.77 24.38
CA SER A 470 -16.93 -15.16 23.89
C SER A 470 -18.04 -15.49 22.88
N ARG A 471 -19.06 -14.62 22.75
CA ARG A 471 -20.14 -14.73 21.77
C ARG A 471 -19.72 -14.39 20.34
N PHE A 472 -18.62 -13.66 20.16
CA PHE A 472 -18.04 -13.50 18.83
C PHE A 472 -17.63 -14.88 18.28
N PRO A 473 -17.95 -15.20 17.02
CA PRO A 473 -17.60 -16.49 16.44
C PRO A 473 -16.07 -16.58 16.30
N VAL A 474 -15.54 -17.80 16.24
CA VAL A 474 -14.11 -18.03 15.94
C VAL A 474 -13.84 -17.64 14.49
N LEU A 475 -12.71 -16.97 14.22
CA LEU A 475 -12.32 -16.53 12.88
C LEU A 475 -11.09 -17.31 12.37
N ASN A 476 -11.30 -18.59 12.09
CA ASN A 476 -10.31 -19.42 11.42
C ASN A 476 -10.42 -19.22 9.91
N THR A 477 -9.38 -18.66 9.30
CA THR A 477 -9.25 -18.46 7.86
C THR A 477 -7.97 -19.14 7.38
N PRO A 478 -7.94 -19.65 6.13
CA PRO A 478 -6.74 -20.28 5.61
C PRO A 478 -5.63 -19.22 5.44
N ASN A 479 -4.38 -19.60 5.70
CA ASN A 479 -3.23 -18.88 5.18
C ASN A 479 -3.30 -18.81 3.65
N ILE A 480 -2.66 -17.80 3.06
CA ILE A 480 -2.80 -17.50 1.64
C ILE A 480 -1.43 -17.48 0.98
N ALA A 481 -1.34 -18.11 -0.20
CA ALA A 481 -0.21 -18.01 -1.09
C ALA A 481 -0.67 -17.54 -2.46
N PHE A 482 -0.02 -16.50 -2.96
CA PHE A 482 -0.30 -15.85 -4.23
C PHE A 482 0.91 -16.04 -5.15
N LYS A 483 0.74 -16.80 -6.24
CA LYS A 483 1.77 -16.94 -7.26
C LYS A 483 1.91 -15.65 -8.06
N ASN A 484 3.13 -15.14 -8.21
CA ASN A 484 3.42 -14.00 -9.07
C ASN A 484 3.45 -14.44 -10.55
N MET A 485 2.71 -13.72 -11.41
CA MET A 485 2.62 -14.03 -12.84
C MET A 485 3.61 -13.23 -13.70
N GLY A 486 4.52 -12.49 -13.07
CA GLY A 486 5.57 -11.69 -13.72
C GLY A 486 5.08 -10.42 -14.43
N ASN A 487 3.80 -10.08 -14.28
CA ASN A 487 3.15 -8.91 -14.86
C ASN A 487 2.47 -8.04 -13.80
N ALA A 488 2.95 -8.13 -12.55
CA ALA A 488 2.35 -7.53 -11.36
C ALA A 488 0.89 -7.97 -11.09
N GLN A 489 0.49 -9.14 -11.59
CA GLN A 489 -0.73 -9.82 -11.19
C GLN A 489 -0.39 -11.11 -10.46
N PHE A 490 -1.28 -11.51 -9.55
CA PHE A 490 -1.12 -12.70 -8.75
C PHE A 490 -2.29 -13.66 -8.90
N GLU A 491 -2.02 -14.96 -8.78
CA GLU A 491 -3.01 -16.04 -8.75
C GLU A 491 -3.00 -16.73 -7.38
N ASP A 492 -4.17 -17.11 -6.86
CA ASP A 492 -4.23 -17.85 -5.59
C ASP A 492 -3.79 -19.31 -5.77
N ASN A 493 -2.64 -19.65 -5.20
CA ASN A 493 -2.06 -20.99 -5.20
C ASN A 493 -2.06 -21.64 -3.80
N SER A 494 -2.75 -21.07 -2.81
CA SER A 494 -2.71 -21.50 -1.40
C SER A 494 -2.92 -23.00 -1.22
N ALA A 495 -3.96 -23.56 -1.84
CA ALA A 495 -4.26 -24.98 -1.74
C ALA A 495 -3.33 -25.85 -2.61
N ALA A 496 -2.92 -25.34 -3.77
CA ALA A 496 -2.04 -26.06 -4.70
C ALA A 496 -0.63 -26.24 -4.11
N TRP A 497 -0.13 -25.23 -3.41
CA TRP A 497 1.15 -25.26 -2.70
C TRP A 497 1.06 -25.74 -1.26
N GLY A 498 -0.09 -26.23 -0.80
CA GLY A 498 -0.23 -26.74 0.58
C GLY A 498 -0.13 -25.68 1.69
N PHE A 499 -0.07 -24.40 1.35
CA PHE A 499 -0.02 -23.27 2.29
C PHE A 499 -1.41 -22.72 2.60
N ASN A 500 -2.29 -23.57 3.17
CA ASN A 500 -3.69 -23.23 3.42
C ASN A 500 -4.20 -23.65 4.82
N SER A 501 -3.30 -23.80 5.79
CA SER A 501 -3.67 -24.07 7.19
C SER A 501 -4.66 -23.03 7.72
N THR A 502 -5.70 -23.49 8.41
CA THR A 502 -6.72 -22.63 9.04
C THR A 502 -6.46 -22.34 10.51
N GLN A 503 -5.26 -22.67 11.01
CA GLN A 503 -4.85 -22.31 12.37
C GLN A 503 -4.67 -20.80 12.44
N VAL A 504 -5.01 -20.18 13.58
CA VAL A 504 -4.76 -18.75 13.81
C VAL A 504 -3.25 -18.53 13.82
N SER A 505 -2.73 -18.01 12.71
CA SER A 505 -1.30 -17.92 12.41
C SER A 505 -0.86 -16.47 12.51
N HIS A 506 0.20 -16.19 13.28
CA HIS A 506 0.71 -14.85 13.50
C HIS A 506 2.08 -14.68 12.84
N GLY A 507 3.16 -14.61 13.63
CA GLY A 507 4.50 -14.39 13.09
C GLY A 507 5.01 -15.59 12.29
N MET A 508 5.74 -15.28 11.22
CA MET A 508 6.31 -16.23 10.26
C MET A 508 7.76 -15.86 9.98
N VAL A 509 8.61 -16.87 9.77
CA VAL A 509 10.02 -16.70 9.37
C VAL A 509 10.36 -17.54 8.16
N LEU A 510 11.30 -17.03 7.37
CA LEU A 510 12.02 -17.77 6.35
C LEU A 510 13.36 -18.30 6.88
N ALA A 511 13.66 -19.56 6.60
CA ALA A 511 14.93 -20.19 6.94
C ALA A 511 15.20 -21.40 6.03
N ASP A 512 16.47 -21.73 5.81
CA ASP A 512 16.90 -22.97 5.15
C ASP A 512 17.14 -24.02 6.25
N LEU A 513 16.11 -24.82 6.61
CA LEU A 513 16.11 -25.68 7.80
C LEU A 513 16.76 -27.04 7.55
N ASP A 514 16.88 -27.47 6.30
CA ASP A 514 17.59 -28.70 5.92
C ASP A 514 18.82 -28.49 5.03
N ASN A 515 19.23 -27.22 4.81
CA ASN A 515 20.44 -26.84 4.07
C ASN A 515 20.42 -27.32 2.61
N ASP A 516 19.25 -27.31 1.99
CA ASP A 516 19.05 -27.72 0.61
C ASP A 516 19.02 -26.52 -0.37
N GLY A 517 18.98 -25.30 0.17
CA GLY A 517 19.11 -24.05 -0.55
C GLY A 517 17.80 -23.42 -1.04
N ASP A 518 16.65 -24.08 -0.93
CA ASP A 518 15.38 -23.36 -0.89
C ASP A 518 15.06 -22.89 0.55
N LEU A 519 14.08 -22.00 0.70
CA LEU A 519 13.71 -21.48 2.02
C LEU A 519 12.41 -22.13 2.49
N ASP A 520 12.49 -22.72 3.67
CA ASP A 520 11.42 -23.26 4.48
C ASP A 520 10.74 -22.19 5.33
N ILE A 521 9.63 -22.57 5.97
CA ILE A 521 8.82 -21.67 6.77
C ILE A 521 8.52 -22.25 8.15
N ALA A 522 8.70 -21.43 9.19
CA ALA A 522 8.14 -21.70 10.51
C ALA A 522 7.13 -20.61 10.91
N ILE A 523 5.99 -21.02 11.48
CA ILE A 523 4.91 -20.11 11.88
C ILE A 523 4.52 -20.36 13.34
N ASN A 524 4.36 -19.28 14.10
CA ASN A 524 3.82 -19.34 15.45
C ASN A 524 2.28 -19.20 15.41
N CYS A 525 1.58 -20.20 15.97
CA CYS A 525 0.11 -20.26 15.96
C CYS A 525 -0.47 -20.08 17.36
N LEU A 526 -1.49 -19.24 17.48
CA LEU A 526 -2.19 -19.00 18.75
C LEU A 526 -3.11 -20.19 19.10
N ASN A 527 -2.93 -20.73 20.30
CA ASN A 527 -3.70 -21.85 20.86
C ASN A 527 -3.68 -23.12 20.00
N ALA A 528 -2.71 -23.23 19.10
CA ALA A 528 -2.50 -24.39 18.24
C ALA A 528 -0.99 -24.61 18.01
N GLN A 529 -0.63 -25.75 17.44
CA GLN A 529 0.77 -26.11 17.29
C GLN A 529 1.45 -25.26 16.21
N ALA A 530 2.72 -24.89 16.43
CA ALA A 530 3.53 -24.23 15.43
C ALA A 530 3.59 -25.06 14.14
N LEU A 531 3.63 -24.38 12.99
CA LEU A 531 3.71 -25.01 11.68
C LEU A 531 5.16 -24.97 11.18
N LEU A 532 5.64 -26.10 10.63
CA LEU A 532 6.86 -26.16 9.83
C LEU A 532 6.50 -26.62 8.41
N TYR A 533 6.78 -25.79 7.43
CA TYR A 533 6.64 -26.12 6.02
C TYR A 533 8.02 -26.31 5.41
N ARG A 534 8.23 -27.47 4.79
CA ARG A 534 9.35 -27.68 3.88
C ARG A 534 9.00 -27.18 2.50
N ASN A 535 9.86 -26.39 1.87
CA ASN A 535 9.71 -26.10 0.44
C ASN A 535 10.18 -27.33 -0.36
N ASP A 536 9.36 -27.78 -1.31
CA ASP A 536 9.63 -28.99 -2.08
C ASP A 536 10.12 -28.67 -3.50
N SER A 537 10.59 -27.44 -3.76
CA SER A 537 11.00 -27.00 -5.08
C SER A 537 12.27 -27.73 -5.55
N SER A 538 12.15 -28.42 -6.67
CA SER A 538 13.28 -29.10 -7.30
C SER A 538 14.09 -28.22 -8.26
N ASN A 539 13.62 -27.00 -8.51
CA ASN A 539 14.27 -26.09 -9.44
C ASN A 539 15.67 -25.69 -8.94
N PRO A 540 16.66 -25.56 -9.85
CA PRO A 540 18.01 -25.20 -9.46
C PRO A 540 18.07 -23.81 -8.82
N ARG A 541 18.99 -23.61 -7.87
CA ARG A 541 19.09 -22.37 -7.09
C ARG A 541 20.51 -22.03 -6.66
N VAL A 542 20.71 -20.80 -6.21
CA VAL A 542 21.83 -20.43 -5.35
C VAL A 542 21.31 -19.81 -4.07
N ARG A 543 21.80 -20.29 -2.93
CA ARG A 543 21.49 -19.72 -1.61
C ARG A 543 22.66 -18.88 -1.17
N VAL A 544 22.39 -17.63 -0.80
CA VAL A 544 23.38 -16.60 -0.51
C VAL A 544 23.27 -16.18 0.95
N GLN A 545 24.42 -16.18 1.62
CA GLN A 545 24.62 -15.60 2.94
C GLN A 545 25.75 -14.58 2.87
N LEU A 546 25.58 -13.45 3.55
CA LEU A 546 26.61 -12.43 3.66
C LEU A 546 27.33 -12.55 5.00
N LYS A 547 28.64 -12.27 4.98
CA LYS A 547 29.45 -12.10 6.18
C LYS A 547 30.16 -10.76 6.11
N GLY A 548 29.55 -9.77 6.76
CA GLY A 548 30.05 -8.40 6.81
C GLY A 548 31.23 -8.23 7.78
N ASN A 549 31.61 -6.97 7.97
CA ASN A 549 32.57 -6.59 9.01
C ASN A 549 32.05 -6.82 10.43
N ARG A 550 32.93 -6.64 11.42
CA ARG A 550 32.65 -6.86 12.84
C ARG A 550 31.36 -6.18 13.34
N GLN A 551 31.08 -4.98 12.88
CA GLN A 551 29.95 -4.17 13.36
C GLN A 551 28.59 -4.62 12.81
N ASN A 552 28.58 -5.35 11.69
CA ASN A 552 27.39 -5.85 11.00
C ASN A 552 27.73 -7.20 10.36
N THR A 553 27.89 -8.24 11.20
CA THR A 553 28.45 -9.52 10.79
C THR A 553 27.56 -10.29 9.81
N ALA A 554 26.26 -10.02 9.78
CA ALA A 554 25.31 -10.61 8.84
C ALA A 554 25.15 -9.80 7.54
N GLY A 555 25.79 -8.63 7.41
CA GLY A 555 25.68 -7.79 6.21
C GLY A 555 24.27 -7.21 6.01
N ILE A 556 23.56 -6.88 7.10
CA ILE A 556 22.22 -6.29 7.07
C ILE A 556 22.22 -5.01 6.22
N GLY A 557 21.22 -4.86 5.35
CA GLY A 557 21.13 -3.80 4.35
C GLY A 557 21.92 -4.07 3.07
N GLY A 558 22.65 -5.19 2.97
CA GLY A 558 23.32 -5.61 1.75
C GLY A 558 22.30 -6.05 0.69
N LEU A 559 22.31 -5.39 -0.47
CA LEU A 559 21.51 -5.75 -1.64
C LEU A 559 22.26 -6.77 -2.50
N ILE A 560 21.65 -7.92 -2.72
CA ILE A 560 22.18 -9.00 -3.55
C ILE A 560 21.44 -8.97 -4.88
N LYS A 561 22.19 -8.97 -5.98
CA LYS A 561 21.69 -9.03 -7.35
C LYS A 561 22.23 -10.27 -8.03
N VAL A 562 21.35 -11.12 -8.55
CA VAL A 562 21.72 -12.35 -9.26
C VAL A 562 21.27 -12.26 -10.72
N ASN A 563 22.20 -12.51 -11.63
CA ASN A 563 21.94 -12.67 -13.05
C ASN A 563 22.14 -14.14 -13.43
N ALA A 564 21.04 -14.83 -13.70
CA ALA A 564 21.01 -16.22 -14.12
C ALA A 564 20.52 -16.31 -15.58
N PRO A 565 21.23 -17.04 -16.48
CA PRO A 565 20.78 -17.19 -17.87
C PRO A 565 19.35 -17.72 -17.98
N GLY A 566 18.52 -17.06 -18.79
CA GLY A 566 17.14 -17.48 -19.06
C GLY A 566 16.09 -16.97 -18.07
N LEU A 567 16.50 -16.34 -16.97
CA LEU A 567 15.62 -15.73 -15.97
C LEU A 567 15.77 -14.20 -15.96
N PRO A 568 14.77 -13.46 -15.44
CA PRO A 568 14.95 -12.04 -15.14
C PRO A 568 16.07 -11.85 -14.10
N ILE A 569 16.61 -10.62 -14.05
CA ILE A 569 17.53 -10.23 -12.97
C ILE A 569 16.75 -10.25 -11.66
N GLN A 570 17.29 -10.91 -10.66
CA GLN A 570 16.68 -11.04 -9.34
C GLN A 570 17.44 -10.16 -8.32
N THR A 571 16.71 -9.52 -7.41
CA THR A 571 17.29 -8.65 -6.38
C THR A 571 16.61 -8.85 -5.03
N GLN A 572 17.40 -9.09 -3.99
CA GLN A 572 16.89 -9.21 -2.61
C GLN A 572 17.88 -8.59 -1.62
N SER A 573 17.37 -7.94 -0.57
CA SER A 573 18.18 -7.34 0.50
C SER A 573 18.21 -8.22 1.75
N ILE A 574 19.33 -8.27 2.45
CA ILE A 574 19.41 -8.88 3.79
C ILE A 574 18.77 -7.93 4.82
N ILE A 575 17.79 -8.44 5.59
CA ILE A 575 17.09 -7.69 6.64
C ILE A 575 17.37 -8.32 8.02
N SER A 576 17.10 -7.57 9.10
CA SER A 576 17.11 -8.09 10.47
C SER A 576 15.87 -7.64 11.22
N GLY A 577 15.02 -8.60 11.58
CA GLY A 577 13.66 -8.34 12.07
C GLY A 577 12.75 -7.80 10.96
N GLY A 578 11.77 -6.99 11.35
CA GLY A 578 10.84 -6.31 10.43
C GLY A 578 9.69 -7.16 9.89
N ARG A 579 9.77 -8.49 9.99
CA ARG A 579 8.59 -9.36 9.87
C ARG A 579 7.64 -9.12 11.04
N TYR A 580 6.35 -9.35 10.85
CA TYR A 580 5.38 -9.22 11.95
C TYR A 580 5.81 -10.12 13.11
N LEU A 581 6.21 -9.49 14.22
CA LEU A 581 6.71 -10.14 15.44
C LEU A 581 7.93 -11.06 15.27
N SER A 582 8.58 -11.09 14.10
CA SER A 582 9.47 -12.21 13.73
C SER A 582 10.78 -11.75 13.08
N GLY A 583 11.76 -12.65 12.99
CA GLY A 583 13.06 -12.39 12.35
C GLY A 583 13.58 -13.60 11.58
N ASP A 584 13.78 -13.41 10.28
CA ASP A 584 14.27 -14.44 9.36
C ASP A 584 15.72 -14.85 9.66
N GLN A 585 16.11 -16.03 9.16
CA GLN A 585 17.53 -16.33 8.96
C GLN A 585 18.11 -15.34 7.93
N ALA A 586 19.30 -14.78 8.18
CA ALA A 586 19.94 -13.79 7.31
C ALA A 586 20.55 -14.39 6.02
N VAL A 587 19.69 -14.97 5.18
CA VAL A 587 20.03 -15.69 3.94
C VAL A 587 18.98 -15.40 2.87
N ARG A 588 19.33 -15.56 1.58
CA ARG A 588 18.43 -15.38 0.44
C ARG A 588 18.62 -16.49 -0.58
N SER A 589 17.58 -16.85 -1.31
CA SER A 589 17.63 -17.86 -2.36
C SER A 589 17.21 -17.25 -3.69
N PHE A 590 17.91 -17.64 -4.75
CA PHE A 590 17.72 -17.14 -6.10
C PHE A 590 17.59 -18.31 -7.07
N ALA A 591 16.61 -18.21 -7.97
CA ALA A 591 16.33 -19.21 -8.99
C ALA A 591 17.45 -19.28 -10.04
N VAL A 592 17.69 -20.48 -10.56
CA VAL A 592 18.56 -20.75 -11.70
C VAL A 592 17.85 -21.70 -12.65
N GLN A 593 17.86 -21.40 -13.95
CA GLN A 593 17.07 -22.15 -14.93
C GLN A 593 17.52 -23.62 -15.10
N LYS A 594 18.84 -23.88 -15.05
CA LYS A 594 19.41 -25.22 -15.22
C LYS A 594 20.57 -25.43 -14.26
N GLU A 595 20.73 -26.67 -13.81
CA GLU A 595 21.84 -27.08 -12.93
C GLU A 595 23.22 -26.82 -13.55
N SER A 596 23.33 -26.90 -14.88
CA SER A 596 24.58 -26.61 -15.60
C SER A 596 24.90 -25.12 -15.76
N ASP A 597 23.93 -24.25 -15.48
CA ASP A 597 24.11 -22.82 -15.67
C ASP A 597 24.99 -22.24 -14.56
N THR A 598 25.74 -21.20 -14.93
CA THR A 598 26.50 -20.41 -13.97
C THR A 598 25.91 -19.01 -13.88
N VAL A 599 25.90 -18.45 -12.69
CA VAL A 599 25.33 -17.14 -12.41
C VAL A 599 26.40 -16.11 -12.07
N THR A 600 26.03 -14.84 -12.19
CA THR A 600 26.78 -13.72 -11.65
C THR A 600 26.07 -13.19 -10.41
N VAL A 601 26.81 -13.05 -9.31
CA VAL A 601 26.32 -12.49 -8.04
C VAL A 601 27.01 -11.15 -7.80
N GLU A 602 26.24 -10.09 -7.70
CA GLU A 602 26.68 -8.76 -7.30
C GLU A 602 26.14 -8.44 -5.90
N ILE A 603 27.00 -7.93 -5.03
CA ILE A 603 26.64 -7.54 -3.66
C ILE A 603 26.97 -6.06 -3.47
N ASN A 604 25.94 -5.28 -3.16
CA ASN A 604 26.06 -3.87 -2.82
C ASN A 604 25.88 -3.73 -1.30
N TRP A 605 26.98 -3.41 -0.63
CA TRP A 605 27.02 -3.26 0.82
C TRP A 605 26.52 -1.87 1.24
N ARG A 606 25.98 -1.77 2.46
CA ARG A 606 25.50 -0.52 3.09
C ARG A 606 26.50 0.66 3.03
N ASN A 607 27.80 0.35 3.07
CA ASN A 607 28.88 1.34 3.02
C ASN A 607 29.27 1.78 1.59
N GLY A 608 28.50 1.39 0.57
CA GLY A 608 28.75 1.69 -0.84
C GLY A 608 29.79 0.79 -1.50
N ARG A 609 30.36 -0.19 -0.79
CA ARG A 609 31.25 -1.19 -1.41
C ARG A 609 30.44 -2.09 -2.33
N ARG A 610 31.05 -2.49 -3.45
CA ARG A 610 30.50 -3.47 -4.40
C ARG A 610 31.45 -4.65 -4.56
N ASP A 611 30.92 -5.86 -4.40
CA ASP A 611 31.62 -7.10 -4.73
C ASP A 611 30.91 -7.82 -5.90
N LEU A 612 31.69 -8.44 -6.78
CA LEU A 612 31.19 -9.12 -7.97
C LEU A 612 31.84 -10.51 -8.08
N TYR A 613 31.01 -11.54 -8.20
CA TYR A 613 31.41 -12.93 -8.34
C TYR A 613 30.80 -13.51 -9.61
N GLU A 614 31.65 -13.95 -10.53
CA GLU A 614 31.24 -14.51 -11.82
C GLU A 614 31.45 -16.04 -11.84
N ASN A 615 30.66 -16.74 -12.67
CA ASN A 615 30.74 -18.18 -12.86
C ASN A 615 30.40 -19.00 -11.60
N MET A 616 29.45 -18.54 -10.79
CA MET A 616 28.96 -19.26 -9.62
C MET A 616 28.04 -20.40 -10.07
N SER A 617 28.29 -21.62 -9.60
CA SER A 617 27.51 -22.81 -9.99
C SER A 617 26.17 -22.87 -9.26
N ALA A 618 25.13 -23.38 -9.94
CA ALA A 618 23.85 -23.69 -9.32
C ALA A 618 23.96 -24.80 -8.26
N ASN A 619 22.91 -24.94 -7.44
CA ASN A 619 22.73 -25.88 -6.34
C ASN A 619 23.86 -25.81 -5.32
N ARG A 620 24.16 -24.58 -4.88
CA ARG A 620 25.17 -24.32 -3.87
C ARG A 620 24.72 -23.29 -2.86
N LEU A 621 25.17 -23.50 -1.62
CA LEU A 621 25.10 -22.53 -0.54
C LEU A 621 26.39 -21.72 -0.56
N TYR A 622 26.30 -20.42 -0.73
CA TYR A 622 27.41 -19.49 -0.76
C TYR A 622 27.42 -18.60 0.48
N VAL A 623 28.59 -18.48 1.11
CA VAL A 623 28.86 -17.47 2.13
C VAL A 623 29.88 -16.49 1.56
N PHE A 624 29.45 -15.27 1.22
CA PHE A 624 30.31 -14.23 0.71
C PHE A 624 30.81 -13.33 1.83
N HIS A 625 32.11 -13.09 1.87
CA HIS A 625 32.73 -12.22 2.85
C HIS A 625 32.91 -10.82 2.27
N GLU A 626 32.61 -9.80 3.06
CA GLU A 626 32.89 -8.42 2.65
C GLU A 626 34.39 -8.27 2.34
N SER A 627 34.70 -7.96 1.09
CA SER A 627 36.09 -7.85 0.62
C SER A 627 36.82 -6.72 1.34
N LYS A 628 38.13 -6.90 1.62
CA LYS A 628 39.02 -5.81 2.06
C LYS A 628 39.77 -5.14 0.89
N LYS A 629 39.65 -5.66 -0.34
CA LYS A 629 40.32 -5.12 -1.53
C LYS A 629 39.70 -3.77 -1.91
N ALA A 630 40.46 -2.91 -2.61
CA ALA A 630 39.95 -1.65 -3.15
C ALA A 630 39.03 -1.93 -4.34
N ASN A 631 37.77 -2.23 -4.06
CA ASN A 631 36.73 -2.38 -5.06
C ASN A 631 36.08 -1.01 -5.34
N PRO A 632 35.50 -0.80 -6.53
CA PRO A 632 34.83 0.44 -6.85
C PRO A 632 33.71 0.69 -5.83
N HIS A 633 33.78 1.82 -5.13
CA HIS A 633 32.65 2.31 -4.34
C HIS A 633 31.56 2.76 -5.32
N ILE A 634 30.37 2.19 -5.20
CA ILE A 634 29.18 2.80 -5.78
C ILE A 634 28.92 4.03 -4.93
N ALA A 635 28.98 5.22 -5.53
CA ALA A 635 28.48 6.40 -4.87
C ALA A 635 26.98 6.18 -4.60
N ALA A 636 26.53 6.42 -3.37
CA ALA A 636 25.10 6.53 -3.07
C ALA A 636 24.44 7.34 -4.19
N LYS A 637 23.41 6.77 -4.80
CA LYS A 637 22.79 7.38 -5.99
C LYS A 637 22.32 8.77 -5.55
N ALA A 638 22.98 9.82 -6.04
CA ALA A 638 22.52 11.18 -5.77
C ALA A 638 21.05 11.23 -6.18
N PRO A 639 20.15 11.88 -5.41
CA PRO A 639 18.74 11.98 -5.77
C PRO A 639 18.68 12.41 -7.22
N GLU A 640 18.07 11.57 -8.07
CA GLU A 640 18.21 11.74 -9.51
C GLU A 640 17.84 13.19 -9.89
N PRO A 641 18.62 13.83 -10.77
CA PRO A 641 18.24 15.15 -11.26
C PRO A 641 16.82 15.06 -11.78
N ARG A 642 15.97 16.03 -11.38
CA ARG A 642 14.56 16.09 -11.82
C ARG A 642 14.52 15.73 -13.31
N ILE A 643 13.84 14.63 -13.63
CA ILE A 643 13.63 14.19 -15.02
C ILE A 643 13.27 15.45 -15.81
N LYS A 644 13.95 15.69 -16.93
CA LYS A 644 13.63 16.84 -17.77
C LYS A 644 12.20 16.67 -18.26
N THR A 645 11.28 17.34 -17.58
CA THR A 645 9.85 17.25 -17.85
C THR A 645 9.55 17.95 -19.17
N LEU A 646 8.56 17.44 -19.91
CA LEU A 646 8.04 18.13 -21.10
C LEU A 646 7.32 19.43 -20.73
N PHE A 647 6.86 19.55 -19.49
CA PHE A 647 6.13 20.70 -18.95
C PHE A 647 6.88 21.32 -17.77
N GLU A 648 6.80 22.65 -17.64
CA GLU A 648 7.20 23.41 -16.45
C GLU A 648 5.93 23.83 -15.69
N ASP A 649 5.89 23.66 -14.37
CA ASP A 649 4.78 24.19 -13.57
C ASP A 649 4.95 25.71 -13.41
N VAL A 650 4.11 26.44 -14.15
CA VAL A 650 4.05 27.91 -14.13
C VAL A 650 2.73 28.39 -13.53
N SER A 651 2.02 27.54 -12.77
CA SER A 651 0.69 27.83 -12.22
C SER A 651 0.68 29.06 -11.32
N GLU A 652 1.81 29.40 -10.68
CA GLU A 652 1.97 30.63 -9.91
C GLU A 652 1.71 31.91 -10.73
N ARG A 653 1.92 31.87 -12.05
CA ARG A 653 1.67 33.00 -12.95
C ARG A 653 0.18 33.31 -13.13
N LEU A 654 -0.71 32.36 -12.84
CA LEU A 654 -2.17 32.56 -12.92
C LEU A 654 -2.72 33.24 -11.66
N ASN A 655 -2.14 32.97 -10.48
CA ASN A 655 -2.67 33.37 -9.17
C ASN A 655 -4.20 33.16 -9.08
N HIS A 656 -4.66 32.00 -9.55
CA HIS A 656 -6.07 31.61 -9.57
C HIS A 656 -6.32 30.58 -8.47
N ARG A 657 -7.45 30.72 -7.78
CA ARG A 657 -7.95 29.70 -6.87
C ARG A 657 -9.42 29.44 -7.20
N HIS A 658 -9.70 28.24 -7.69
CA HIS A 658 -11.07 27.79 -7.85
C HIS A 658 -11.69 27.57 -6.47
N SER A 659 -12.95 27.96 -6.32
CA SER A 659 -13.71 27.76 -5.09
C SER A 659 -15.08 27.23 -5.45
N ASP A 660 -15.49 26.19 -4.74
CA ASP A 660 -16.80 25.59 -4.85
C ASP A 660 -17.48 25.57 -3.47
N GLN A 661 -18.80 25.64 -3.43
CA GLN A 661 -19.55 25.54 -2.19
C GLN A 661 -19.62 24.05 -1.79
N PRO A 662 -19.27 23.69 -0.55
CA PRO A 662 -19.40 22.30 -0.11
C PRO A 662 -20.84 21.81 -0.22
N TYR A 663 -21.02 20.66 -0.88
CA TYR A 663 -22.26 19.90 -0.93
C TYR A 663 -21.98 18.44 -0.54
N ASP A 664 -22.93 17.81 0.17
CA ASP A 664 -22.81 16.42 0.59
C ASP A 664 -23.69 15.52 -0.28
N ASP A 665 -23.11 15.07 -1.39
CA ASP A 665 -23.74 14.16 -2.34
C ASP A 665 -24.17 12.84 -1.70
N PHE A 666 -23.39 12.35 -0.73
CA PHE A 666 -23.62 11.07 -0.08
C PHE A 666 -24.82 11.13 0.88
N MET A 667 -25.14 12.30 1.44
CA MET A 667 -26.40 12.50 2.15
C MET A 667 -27.62 12.42 1.22
N ARG A 668 -27.46 12.81 -0.05
CA ARG A 668 -28.52 12.70 -1.06
C ARG A 668 -28.65 11.29 -1.63
N GLN A 669 -27.52 10.65 -1.94
CA GLN A 669 -27.45 9.28 -2.43
C GLN A 669 -26.29 8.54 -1.74
N PRO A 670 -26.54 7.79 -0.63
CA PRO A 670 -25.49 7.19 0.20
C PRO A 670 -24.53 6.23 -0.50
N MET A 671 -24.99 5.57 -1.57
CA MET A 671 -24.22 4.57 -2.31
C MET A 671 -23.50 5.16 -3.54
N LEU A 672 -23.32 6.48 -3.62
CA LEU A 672 -22.58 7.08 -4.72
C LEU A 672 -21.10 6.66 -4.70
N PRO A 673 -20.51 6.36 -5.87
CA PRO A 673 -19.09 6.04 -5.95
C PRO A 673 -18.19 7.28 -5.85
N ARG A 674 -18.73 8.49 -6.09
CA ARG A 674 -18.00 9.78 -6.08
C ARG A 674 -18.97 10.97 -5.99
N LYS A 675 -18.45 12.16 -5.70
CA LYS A 675 -19.22 13.41 -5.82
C LYS A 675 -19.53 13.73 -7.28
N LEU A 676 -20.77 14.15 -7.53
CA LEU A 676 -21.35 14.54 -8.80
C LEU A 676 -21.81 16.02 -8.79
N SER A 677 -21.77 16.70 -7.63
CA SER A 677 -21.97 18.15 -7.52
C SER A 677 -20.82 18.91 -8.19
N SER A 678 -19.58 18.56 -7.87
CA SER A 678 -18.35 19.27 -8.26
C SER A 678 -17.72 18.70 -9.53
N LEU A 679 -18.46 18.75 -10.65
CA LEU A 679 -17.99 18.25 -11.96
C LEU A 679 -17.15 19.28 -12.75
N GLY A 680 -17.11 20.53 -12.31
CA GLY A 680 -16.31 21.60 -12.90
C GLY A 680 -14.96 21.81 -12.19
N PRO A 681 -14.21 22.87 -12.55
CA PRO A 681 -14.54 23.85 -13.58
C PRO A 681 -14.21 23.35 -15.00
N GLY A 682 -15.04 23.72 -15.98
CA GLY A 682 -14.67 23.67 -17.40
C GLY A 682 -13.58 24.68 -17.76
N LEU A 683 -12.78 24.40 -18.78
CA LEU A 683 -11.70 25.25 -19.29
C LEU A 683 -11.86 25.48 -20.80
N ALA A 684 -11.49 26.65 -21.29
CA ALA A 684 -11.40 26.94 -22.73
C ALA A 684 -10.24 27.91 -23.03
N TRP A 685 -9.61 27.70 -24.18
CA TRP A 685 -8.64 28.63 -24.78
C TRP A 685 -9.28 29.31 -25.98
N PHE A 686 -9.15 30.64 -26.06
CA PHE A 686 -9.73 31.41 -27.16
C PHE A 686 -9.13 32.82 -27.22
N ASP A 687 -8.66 33.24 -28.39
CA ASP A 687 -8.15 34.60 -28.63
C ASP A 687 -9.32 35.62 -28.66
N PHE A 688 -9.67 36.18 -27.49
CA PHE A 688 -10.81 37.09 -27.39
C PHE A 688 -10.42 38.54 -27.69
N ASN A 689 -9.14 38.91 -27.61
CA ASN A 689 -8.68 40.26 -27.93
C ASN A 689 -8.06 40.38 -29.32
N GLN A 690 -8.01 39.29 -30.09
CA GLN A 690 -7.52 39.20 -31.46
C GLN A 690 -6.05 39.61 -31.60
N ASP A 691 -5.22 39.28 -30.62
CA ASP A 691 -3.79 39.57 -30.66
C ASP A 691 -2.93 38.39 -31.17
N GLY A 692 -3.58 37.30 -31.56
CA GLY A 692 -2.94 36.08 -32.04
C GLY A 692 -2.51 35.12 -30.93
N TRP A 693 -2.75 35.44 -29.66
CA TRP A 693 -2.55 34.54 -28.53
C TRP A 693 -3.88 34.13 -27.93
N GLU A 694 -4.03 32.84 -27.66
CA GLU A 694 -5.24 32.35 -27.00
C GLU A 694 -5.23 32.73 -25.51
N ASP A 695 -6.40 33.16 -25.03
CA ASP A 695 -6.65 33.53 -23.66
C ASP A 695 -7.37 32.41 -22.90
N LEU A 696 -7.14 32.33 -21.59
CA LEU A 696 -7.67 31.26 -20.75
C LEU A 696 -8.98 31.67 -20.07
N PHE A 697 -10.00 30.85 -20.26
CA PHE A 697 -11.29 30.92 -19.57
C PHE A 697 -11.45 29.73 -18.64
N ILE A 698 -11.81 30.00 -17.38
CA ILE A 698 -11.99 29.04 -16.30
C ILE A 698 -13.40 29.21 -15.74
N GLY A 699 -14.14 28.10 -15.66
CA GLY A 699 -15.44 28.04 -15.01
C GLY A 699 -15.37 28.34 -13.52
N GLY A 700 -16.50 28.71 -12.94
CA GLY A 700 -16.63 28.85 -11.49
C GLY A 700 -17.63 27.86 -10.91
N GLY A 701 -17.48 27.57 -9.62
CA GLY A 701 -18.53 26.94 -8.83
C GLY A 701 -19.68 27.92 -8.57
N LYS A 702 -20.76 27.43 -7.99
CA LYS A 702 -21.92 28.20 -7.56
C LYS A 702 -21.52 29.30 -6.59
N LYS A 703 -22.02 30.52 -6.82
CA LYS A 703 -21.61 31.79 -6.18
C LYS A 703 -20.15 32.19 -6.45
N GLY A 704 -19.39 31.38 -7.18
CA GLY A 704 -18.10 31.74 -7.73
C GLY A 704 -18.23 32.68 -8.93
N LYS A 705 -17.11 32.89 -9.61
CA LYS A 705 -16.98 33.80 -10.76
C LYS A 705 -16.16 33.13 -11.85
N LEU A 706 -16.30 33.60 -13.09
CA LEU A 706 -15.44 33.16 -14.17
C LEU A 706 -14.00 33.65 -13.95
N GLY A 707 -13.03 32.78 -14.20
CA GLY A 707 -11.62 33.14 -14.29
C GLY A 707 -11.27 33.45 -15.74
N VAL A 708 -11.10 34.71 -16.10
CA VAL A 708 -10.72 35.11 -17.46
C VAL A 708 -9.34 35.74 -17.42
N TYR A 709 -8.41 35.19 -18.20
CA TYR A 709 -6.99 35.54 -18.16
C TYR A 709 -6.48 35.79 -19.57
N ARG A 710 -6.09 37.04 -19.84
CA ARG A 710 -5.44 37.38 -21.10
C ARG A 710 -4.01 36.86 -21.12
N ASN A 711 -3.64 36.13 -22.16
CA ASN A 711 -2.30 35.63 -22.37
C ASN A 711 -1.46 36.67 -23.09
N GLU A 712 -0.49 37.27 -22.42
CA GLU A 712 0.42 38.19 -23.08
C GLU A 712 1.65 37.47 -23.58
N GLN A 713 1.55 36.97 -24.81
CA GLN A 713 2.66 36.39 -25.57
C GLN A 713 3.34 35.18 -24.90
N GLY A 714 2.59 34.40 -24.10
CA GLY A 714 3.10 33.26 -23.34
C GLY A 714 3.94 33.65 -22.12
N LEU A 715 4.15 34.95 -21.85
CA LEU A 715 5.00 35.42 -20.77
C LEU A 715 4.24 35.60 -19.45
N ARG A 716 3.00 36.08 -19.52
CA ARG A 716 2.18 36.36 -18.33
C ARG A 716 0.69 36.24 -18.60
N PHE A 717 -0.07 35.91 -17.55
CA PHE A 717 -1.52 35.88 -17.56
C PHE A 717 -2.09 37.08 -16.79
N VAL A 718 -2.88 37.92 -17.46
CA VAL A 718 -3.50 39.11 -16.87
C VAL A 718 -4.98 38.86 -16.64
N ARG A 719 -5.40 38.80 -15.38
CA ARG A 719 -6.80 38.60 -15.01
C ARG A 719 -7.67 39.76 -15.50
N GLN A 720 -8.70 39.43 -16.27
CA GLN A 720 -9.72 40.36 -16.77
C GLN A 720 -10.83 40.52 -15.73
N ARG A 721 -11.20 41.77 -15.41
CA ARG A 721 -12.17 42.10 -14.34
C ARG A 721 -13.39 42.88 -14.85
N ALA A 722 -13.81 42.64 -16.09
CA ALA A 722 -15.05 43.21 -16.59
C ALA A 722 -16.23 42.80 -15.70
N LYS A 723 -17.19 43.71 -15.48
CA LYS A 723 -18.34 43.49 -14.57
C LYS A 723 -19.07 42.18 -14.85
N ALA A 724 -19.17 41.80 -16.12
CA ALA A 724 -19.89 40.61 -16.55
C ALA A 724 -19.16 39.29 -16.17
N PHE A 725 -17.82 39.27 -16.18
CA PHE A 725 -17.03 38.12 -15.72
C PHE A 725 -17.00 37.98 -14.19
N GLU A 726 -17.18 39.11 -13.49
CA GLU A 726 -17.17 39.19 -12.03
C GLU A 726 -18.56 38.99 -11.39
N ALA A 727 -19.59 38.69 -12.20
CA ALA A 727 -20.92 38.34 -11.70
C ALA A 727 -20.91 36.96 -11.03
N GLU A 728 -21.72 36.81 -9.97
CA GLU A 728 -21.86 35.53 -9.28
C GLU A 728 -22.58 34.51 -10.17
N LEU A 729 -22.01 33.32 -10.26
CA LEU A 729 -22.56 32.22 -11.03
C LEU A 729 -23.68 31.52 -10.25
N PRO A 730 -24.84 31.24 -10.85
CA PRO A 730 -25.95 30.60 -10.15
C PRO A 730 -25.72 29.12 -9.85
N ARG A 731 -24.80 28.47 -10.57
CA ARG A 731 -24.49 27.03 -10.54
C ARG A 731 -23.02 26.81 -10.94
N ASP A 732 -22.53 25.58 -10.78
CA ASP A 732 -21.19 25.20 -11.22
C ASP A 732 -21.15 25.06 -12.73
N GLN A 733 -20.03 25.48 -13.32
CA GLN A 733 -19.82 25.42 -14.77
C GLN A 733 -19.02 24.16 -15.13
N THR A 734 -19.69 23.17 -15.72
CA THR A 734 -19.12 21.83 -15.99
C THR A 734 -18.25 21.79 -17.24
N SER A 735 -18.57 22.63 -18.23
CA SER A 735 -17.87 22.73 -19.51
C SER A 735 -17.97 24.17 -20.04
N ILE A 736 -16.97 24.57 -20.84
CA ILE A 736 -16.93 25.89 -21.49
C ILE A 736 -16.57 25.69 -22.96
N ILE A 737 -17.32 26.33 -23.85
CA ILE A 737 -16.91 26.58 -25.23
C ILE A 737 -16.83 28.08 -25.44
N ALA A 738 -15.73 28.56 -26.00
CA ALA A 738 -15.61 29.93 -26.47
C ALA A 738 -15.64 29.93 -28.00
N TRP A 739 -16.47 30.79 -28.59
CA TRP A 739 -16.69 30.81 -30.04
C TRP A 739 -17.10 32.19 -30.55
N ARG A 740 -17.16 32.35 -31.88
CA ARG A 740 -17.63 33.58 -32.55
C ARG A 740 -18.96 33.30 -33.25
N PRO A 741 -20.10 33.77 -32.70
CA PRO A 741 -21.39 33.65 -33.38
C PRO A 741 -21.44 34.43 -34.70
N ASP A 742 -20.77 35.58 -34.75
CA ASP A 742 -20.64 36.41 -35.94
C ASP A 742 -19.36 37.27 -35.88
N SER A 743 -19.18 38.17 -36.85
CA SER A 743 -17.99 39.05 -36.94
C SER A 743 -17.94 40.15 -35.87
N LYS A 744 -19.00 40.35 -35.09
CA LYS A 744 -19.18 41.43 -34.12
C LYS A 744 -19.30 40.95 -32.69
N ASP A 745 -19.58 39.66 -32.45
CA ASP A 745 -19.71 39.08 -31.12
C ASP A 745 -18.71 37.95 -30.87
N MET A 746 -18.43 37.74 -29.59
CA MET A 746 -17.68 36.59 -29.09
C MET A 746 -18.44 36.08 -27.88
N ALA A 747 -18.65 34.77 -27.80
CA ALA A 747 -19.54 34.20 -26.80
C ALA A 747 -18.93 33.01 -26.08
N LEU A 748 -19.41 32.79 -24.85
CA LEU A 748 -19.16 31.60 -24.07
C LEU A 748 -20.45 30.78 -23.98
N LEU A 749 -20.35 29.47 -24.22
CA LEU A 749 -21.35 28.49 -23.82
C LEU A 749 -20.86 27.85 -22.53
N LEU A 750 -21.66 27.96 -21.46
CA LEU A 750 -21.28 27.49 -20.14
C LEU A 750 -22.24 26.38 -19.70
N GLY A 751 -21.77 25.13 -19.64
CA GLY A 751 -22.56 23.99 -19.19
C GLY A 751 -22.89 24.08 -17.71
N GLN A 752 -24.12 23.78 -17.30
CA GLN A 752 -24.58 23.91 -15.92
C GLN A 752 -24.62 22.57 -15.17
N SER A 753 -24.08 22.55 -13.94
CA SER A 753 -24.34 21.47 -12.99
C SER A 753 -25.77 21.56 -12.45
N ALA A 754 -26.42 20.41 -12.34
CA ALA A 754 -27.77 20.28 -11.84
C ALA A 754 -27.92 19.32 -10.65
N TYR A 755 -26.84 18.64 -10.25
CA TYR A 755 -26.90 17.59 -9.24
C TYR A 755 -27.37 18.09 -7.86
N GLU A 756 -27.05 19.32 -7.49
CA GLU A 756 -27.54 19.92 -6.23
C GLU A 756 -29.05 20.27 -6.23
N SER A 757 -29.68 20.31 -7.41
CA SER A 757 -31.04 20.84 -7.56
C SER A 757 -32.11 19.78 -7.34
N PHE A 758 -33.30 20.21 -6.91
CA PHE A 758 -34.49 19.36 -6.79
C PHE A 758 -35.59 19.76 -7.81
N GLN A 759 -35.26 20.66 -8.74
CA GLN A 759 -36.20 21.15 -9.75
C GLN A 759 -36.28 20.18 -10.95
N THR A 760 -37.42 20.16 -11.62
CA THR A 760 -37.67 19.34 -12.82
C THR A 760 -37.17 20.01 -14.10
N GLU A 761 -37.40 21.32 -14.26
CA GLU A 761 -36.80 22.12 -15.34
C GLU A 761 -35.47 22.69 -14.86
N LEU A 762 -34.38 22.30 -15.53
CA LEU A 762 -33.05 22.75 -15.17
C LEU A 762 -32.38 23.44 -16.35
N PRO A 763 -31.54 24.45 -16.08
CA PRO A 763 -30.73 25.05 -17.12
C PRO A 763 -29.69 24.03 -17.60
N VAL A 764 -29.51 23.95 -18.91
CA VAL A 764 -28.55 23.08 -19.58
C VAL A 764 -27.25 23.84 -19.77
N PHE A 765 -27.29 24.97 -20.48
CA PHE A 765 -26.14 25.85 -20.64
C PHE A 765 -26.58 27.32 -20.67
N ASN A 766 -25.64 28.21 -20.37
CA ASN A 766 -25.80 29.64 -20.58
C ASN A 766 -25.03 30.06 -21.84
N HIS A 767 -25.68 30.83 -22.70
CA HIS A 767 -25.03 31.57 -23.78
C HIS A 767 -24.71 32.98 -23.30
N PHE A 768 -23.42 33.30 -23.20
CA PHE A 768 -22.93 34.57 -22.66
C PHE A 768 -22.16 35.36 -23.71
N SER A 769 -22.72 36.49 -24.14
CA SER A 769 -22.06 37.43 -25.06
C SER A 769 -21.03 38.26 -24.30
N MET A 770 -19.76 38.14 -24.67
CA MET A 770 -18.65 38.89 -24.06
C MET A 770 -18.67 40.37 -24.47
N VAL A 771 -19.27 40.70 -25.62
CA VAL A 771 -19.37 42.09 -26.10
C VAL A 771 -20.50 42.84 -25.40
N THR A 772 -21.69 42.22 -25.29
CA THR A 772 -22.86 42.89 -24.68
C THR A 772 -22.98 42.64 -23.17
N GLY A 773 -22.30 41.61 -22.65
CA GLY A 773 -22.43 41.15 -21.27
C GLY A 773 -23.77 40.48 -20.96
N LYS A 774 -24.58 40.16 -21.99
CA LYS A 774 -25.87 39.49 -21.82
C LYS A 774 -25.68 37.99 -21.67
N MET A 775 -26.46 37.40 -20.77
CA MET A 775 -26.53 35.96 -20.54
C MET A 775 -27.94 35.46 -20.84
N GLU A 776 -28.03 34.46 -21.70
CA GLU A 776 -29.27 33.73 -22.01
C GLU A 776 -29.14 32.30 -21.49
N THR A 777 -30.14 31.84 -20.75
CA THR A 777 -30.16 30.50 -20.19
C THR A 777 -31.05 29.59 -21.03
N ILE A 778 -30.47 28.50 -21.51
CA ILE A 778 -31.19 27.46 -22.25
C ILE A 778 -31.61 26.39 -21.23
N THR A 779 -32.89 26.05 -21.17
CA THR A 779 -33.44 25.04 -20.24
C THR A 779 -33.94 23.80 -20.98
N ASN A 780 -34.07 22.69 -20.25
CA ASN A 780 -34.72 21.48 -20.71
C ASN A 780 -35.57 20.88 -19.58
N SER A 781 -36.72 20.31 -19.93
CA SER A 781 -37.68 19.67 -19.02
C SER A 781 -37.22 18.34 -18.44
N GLU A 782 -36.14 17.76 -18.96
CA GLU A 782 -35.60 16.48 -18.48
C GLU A 782 -34.43 16.61 -17.48
N GLY A 783 -33.96 17.85 -17.27
CA GLY A 783 -33.10 18.28 -16.17
C GLY A 783 -31.96 17.36 -15.72
N SER A 784 -30.82 17.40 -16.41
CA SER A 784 -29.57 16.72 -16.02
C SER A 784 -28.42 17.72 -15.87
N SER A 785 -27.38 17.37 -15.12
CA SER A 785 -26.10 18.08 -15.22
C SER A 785 -25.58 17.96 -16.65
N THR A 786 -25.14 19.08 -17.21
CA THR A 786 -24.52 19.13 -18.53
C THR A 786 -23.13 18.52 -18.47
N GLY A 787 -22.84 17.65 -19.42
CA GLY A 787 -21.54 17.03 -19.61
C GLY A 787 -20.67 17.80 -20.59
N PRO A 788 -19.84 17.10 -21.37
CA PRO A 788 -19.03 17.73 -22.40
C PRO A 788 -19.94 18.36 -23.45
N MET A 789 -19.49 19.49 -23.99
CA MET A 789 -20.10 20.15 -25.13
C MET A 789 -19.04 20.20 -26.23
N THR A 790 -19.47 20.07 -27.49
CA THR A 790 -18.59 20.25 -28.66
C THR A 790 -19.39 20.84 -29.82
N MET A 791 -18.71 21.52 -30.75
CA MET A 791 -19.35 22.24 -31.85
C MET A 791 -18.75 21.85 -33.20
N ALA A 792 -19.62 21.74 -34.21
CA ALA A 792 -19.26 21.54 -35.61
C ALA A 792 -20.46 21.93 -36.50
N ASP A 793 -20.22 22.22 -37.77
CA ASP A 793 -21.26 22.37 -38.80
C ASP A 793 -21.72 20.97 -39.23
N TRP A 794 -22.64 20.36 -38.46
CA TRP A 794 -23.00 18.95 -38.69
C TRP A 794 -24.16 18.79 -39.68
N ASP A 795 -24.97 19.81 -39.94
CA ASP A 795 -25.98 19.77 -41.00
C ASP A 795 -25.56 20.44 -42.32
N GLY A 796 -24.36 21.03 -42.36
CA GLY A 796 -23.72 21.55 -43.56
C GLY A 796 -24.28 22.89 -44.02
N ASP A 797 -24.91 23.64 -43.11
CA ASP A 797 -25.51 24.95 -43.41
C ASP A 797 -24.53 26.12 -43.31
N GLY A 798 -23.30 25.85 -42.88
CA GLY A 798 -22.19 26.80 -42.80
C GLY A 798 -22.07 27.52 -41.47
N ASP A 799 -22.94 27.23 -40.49
CA ASP A 799 -22.81 27.71 -39.12
C ASP A 799 -22.47 26.58 -38.13
N LEU A 800 -21.92 26.92 -36.96
CA LEU A 800 -21.51 25.91 -35.98
C LEU A 800 -22.69 25.56 -35.06
N ASP A 801 -23.07 24.30 -35.10
CA ASP A 801 -24.06 23.73 -34.21
C ASP A 801 -23.43 23.11 -32.95
N LEU A 802 -24.27 22.71 -31.99
CA LEU A 802 -23.83 22.25 -30.67
C LEU A 802 -24.33 20.84 -30.34
N PHE A 803 -23.41 19.98 -29.90
CA PHE A 803 -23.75 18.77 -29.15
C PHE A 803 -23.60 19.02 -27.65
N VAL A 804 -24.57 18.55 -26.87
CA VAL A 804 -24.56 18.60 -25.40
C VAL A 804 -24.73 17.20 -24.84
N GLY A 805 -23.67 16.67 -24.24
CA GLY A 805 -23.69 15.38 -23.54
C GLY A 805 -24.46 15.47 -22.23
N GLY A 806 -25.34 14.50 -21.96
CA GLY A 806 -25.95 14.35 -20.65
C GLY A 806 -24.98 13.69 -19.66
N ARG A 807 -24.66 14.34 -18.53
CA ARG A 807 -23.69 13.78 -17.57
C ARG A 807 -24.31 13.01 -16.42
N VAL A 808 -25.23 13.63 -15.68
CA VAL A 808 -25.84 13.03 -14.49
C VAL A 808 -27.28 13.50 -14.34
N GLN A 809 -28.19 12.56 -14.13
CA GLN A 809 -29.55 12.87 -13.71
C GLN A 809 -29.58 13.19 -12.20
N SER A 810 -30.08 14.36 -11.84
CA SER A 810 -30.03 14.87 -10.46
C SER A 810 -30.70 13.92 -9.45
N GLY A 811 -29.93 13.39 -8.49
CA GLY A 811 -30.42 12.46 -7.46
C GLY A 811 -30.86 11.08 -7.96
N ARG A 812 -30.54 10.72 -9.21
CA ARG A 812 -31.00 9.47 -9.83
C ARG A 812 -29.85 8.62 -10.39
N PHE A 813 -28.61 8.82 -9.93
CA PHE A 813 -27.50 7.95 -10.35
C PHE A 813 -27.81 6.46 -10.08
N PRO A 814 -27.56 5.53 -11.02
CA PRO A 814 -26.84 5.70 -12.29
C PRO A 814 -27.73 5.92 -13.54
N GLU A 815 -28.97 6.41 -13.39
CA GLU A 815 -29.86 6.68 -14.53
C GLU A 815 -29.19 7.61 -15.54
N ALA A 816 -29.11 7.14 -16.79
CA ALA A 816 -28.49 7.86 -17.89
C ALA A 816 -29.38 9.04 -18.33
N PRO A 817 -28.86 10.28 -18.36
CA PRO A 817 -29.56 11.40 -18.96
C PRO A 817 -29.50 11.33 -20.49
N LYS A 818 -30.38 12.08 -21.16
CA LYS A 818 -30.34 12.21 -22.63
C LYS A 818 -29.27 13.22 -23.05
N SER A 819 -28.60 12.92 -24.16
CA SER A 819 -27.76 13.88 -24.88
C SER A 819 -28.52 14.45 -26.07
N LEU A 820 -28.23 15.70 -26.43
CA LEU A 820 -28.98 16.44 -27.44
C LEU A 820 -28.07 17.20 -28.39
N LEU A 821 -28.47 17.23 -29.67
CA LEU A 821 -28.01 18.22 -30.64
C LEU A 821 -28.88 19.46 -30.59
N TYR A 822 -28.27 20.61 -30.80
CA TYR A 822 -28.91 21.90 -30.97
C TYR A 822 -28.47 22.48 -32.29
N ARG A 823 -29.46 22.85 -33.13
CA ARG A 823 -29.21 23.65 -34.33
C ARG A 823 -29.00 25.09 -33.96
N ASN A 824 -28.00 25.70 -34.54
CA ASN A 824 -27.77 27.13 -34.43
C ASN A 824 -28.49 27.86 -35.58
N HIS A 825 -29.12 28.97 -35.23
CA HIS A 825 -29.75 29.87 -36.19
C HIS A 825 -29.39 31.31 -35.82
N ASN A 826 -28.28 31.80 -36.36
CA ASN A 826 -27.74 33.14 -36.06
C ASN A 826 -27.52 33.38 -34.54
N GLY A 827 -26.86 32.45 -33.85
CA GLY A 827 -26.53 32.54 -32.43
C GLY A 827 -27.64 32.07 -31.48
N LYS A 828 -28.73 31.50 -32.01
CA LYS A 828 -29.82 30.91 -31.22
C LYS A 828 -29.85 29.41 -31.37
N PHE A 829 -29.75 28.70 -30.25
CA PHE A 829 -29.74 27.24 -30.22
C PHE A 829 -31.14 26.66 -30.02
N VAL A 830 -31.57 25.79 -30.94
CA VAL A 830 -32.86 25.08 -30.88
C VAL A 830 -32.63 23.57 -30.86
N PRO A 831 -33.23 22.80 -29.94
CA PRO A 831 -33.05 21.36 -29.88
C PRO A 831 -33.45 20.64 -31.18
N ALA A 832 -32.54 19.83 -31.73
CA ALA A 832 -32.77 18.99 -32.90
C ALA A 832 -33.18 17.56 -32.48
N LEU A 833 -34.43 17.40 -32.00
CA LEU A 833 -34.90 16.16 -31.35
C LEU A 833 -34.88 14.90 -32.25
N GLU A 834 -35.00 15.08 -33.57
CA GLU A 834 -34.94 13.98 -34.53
C GLU A 834 -33.50 13.49 -34.74
N SER A 835 -32.57 14.40 -35.04
CA SER A 835 -31.14 14.07 -35.14
C SER A 835 -30.55 13.60 -33.81
N SER A 836 -31.19 13.92 -32.67
CA SER A 836 -30.76 13.48 -31.34
C SER A 836 -31.20 12.06 -30.95
N GLN A 837 -32.02 11.36 -31.75
CA GLN A 837 -32.50 10.01 -31.38
C GLN A 837 -31.38 9.00 -31.08
N PRO A 838 -30.26 8.95 -31.83
CA PRO A 838 -29.18 8.01 -31.57
C PRO A 838 -28.55 8.17 -30.18
N PHE A 839 -28.60 9.36 -29.60
CA PHE A 839 -27.92 9.69 -28.34
C PHE A 839 -28.79 9.56 -27.09
N LYS A 840 -30.04 9.11 -27.23
CA LYS A 840 -30.97 9.03 -26.09
C LYS A 840 -30.53 8.05 -24.99
N ASN A 841 -29.85 6.97 -25.38
CA ASN A 841 -29.52 5.85 -24.49
C ASN A 841 -28.03 5.51 -24.47
N VAL A 842 -27.16 6.42 -24.90
CA VAL A 842 -25.70 6.18 -24.95
C VAL A 842 -25.09 6.04 -23.56
N GLY A 843 -25.72 6.63 -22.53
CA GLY A 843 -25.25 6.59 -21.16
C GLY A 843 -24.89 7.97 -20.62
N MET A 844 -24.10 7.99 -19.56
CA MET A 844 -23.56 9.22 -18.97
C MET A 844 -22.32 9.66 -19.77
N VAL A 845 -22.47 10.66 -20.63
CA VAL A 845 -21.37 11.12 -21.51
C VAL A 845 -20.38 11.95 -20.70
N SER A 846 -19.11 11.52 -20.68
CA SER A 846 -18.01 12.16 -19.96
C SER A 846 -17.06 12.92 -20.88
N ALA A 847 -16.91 12.50 -22.13
CA ALA A 847 -16.17 13.22 -23.16
C ALA A 847 -16.87 13.12 -24.53
N ALA A 848 -16.71 14.14 -25.37
CA ALA A 848 -17.29 14.20 -26.71
C ALA A 848 -16.42 15.07 -27.61
N ILE A 849 -16.24 14.66 -28.87
CA ILE A 849 -15.52 15.43 -29.88
C ILE A 849 -16.16 15.24 -31.26
N PHE A 850 -16.28 16.33 -32.00
CA PHE A 850 -16.51 16.27 -33.44
C PHE A 850 -15.17 16.22 -34.20
N SER A 851 -15.03 15.32 -35.15
CA SER A 851 -13.84 15.20 -36.00
C SER A 851 -14.13 14.42 -37.28
N ASP A 852 -13.27 14.54 -38.30
CA ASP A 852 -13.31 13.65 -39.47
C ASP A 852 -12.60 12.34 -39.12
N LEU A 853 -13.36 11.30 -38.77
CA LEU A 853 -12.84 10.00 -38.36
C LEU A 853 -13.08 8.91 -39.43
N THR A 854 -13.96 9.20 -40.39
CA THR A 854 -14.33 8.28 -41.47
C THR A 854 -13.71 8.63 -42.83
N GLY A 855 -13.05 9.78 -42.95
CA GLY A 855 -12.37 10.26 -44.15
C GLY A 855 -13.30 10.97 -45.13
N ASP A 856 -14.40 11.54 -44.62
CA ASP A 856 -15.36 12.31 -45.39
C ASP A 856 -15.49 13.75 -44.82
N PRO A 857 -15.98 14.73 -45.61
CA PRO A 857 -15.94 16.13 -45.19
C PRO A 857 -16.97 16.49 -44.10
N LEU A 858 -17.82 15.54 -43.67
CA LEU A 858 -18.81 15.76 -42.62
C LEU A 858 -18.21 15.41 -41.24
N PRO A 859 -18.48 16.21 -40.20
CA PRO A 859 -17.93 15.94 -38.88
C PRO A 859 -18.63 14.74 -38.22
N ASP A 860 -17.87 13.71 -37.90
CA ASP A 860 -18.30 12.56 -37.11
C ASP A 860 -18.28 12.88 -35.62
N LEU A 861 -19.13 12.22 -34.84
CA LEU A 861 -19.22 12.41 -33.38
C LEU A 861 -18.71 11.18 -32.63
N MET A 862 -17.65 11.37 -31.85
CA MET A 862 -17.14 10.34 -30.95
C MET A 862 -17.49 10.68 -29.51
N LEU A 863 -18.04 9.69 -28.78
CA LEU A 863 -18.48 9.81 -27.40
C LEU A 863 -17.75 8.80 -26.50
N ALA A 864 -17.37 9.28 -25.31
CA ALA A 864 -16.90 8.44 -24.23
C ALA A 864 -17.90 8.50 -23.06
N CYS A 865 -18.24 7.33 -22.51
CA CYS A 865 -19.23 7.22 -21.45
C CYS A 865 -18.63 6.69 -20.14
N ASP A 866 -19.13 7.24 -19.04
CA ASP A 866 -18.81 6.78 -17.68
C ASP A 866 -19.42 5.40 -17.43
N TRP A 867 -18.58 4.42 -17.06
CA TRP A 867 -18.93 2.99 -16.99
C TRP A 867 -19.59 2.43 -18.26
N GLY A 868 -19.30 3.05 -19.41
CA GLY A 868 -19.92 2.76 -20.70
C GLY A 868 -18.89 2.51 -21.81
N PRO A 869 -19.36 2.25 -23.03
CA PRO A 869 -18.47 2.03 -24.16
C PRO A 869 -17.99 3.35 -24.79
N LEU A 870 -17.12 3.21 -25.79
CA LEU A 870 -16.84 4.24 -26.77
C LEU A 870 -17.81 4.12 -27.95
N TYR A 871 -18.42 5.23 -28.37
CA TYR A 871 -19.29 5.27 -29.55
C TYR A 871 -18.71 6.18 -30.61
N LEU A 872 -18.64 5.68 -31.85
CA LEU A 872 -18.42 6.48 -33.04
C LEU A 872 -19.74 6.61 -33.79
N PHE A 873 -20.16 7.83 -34.09
CA PHE A 873 -21.33 8.12 -34.90
C PHE A 873 -20.90 8.83 -36.18
N GLU A 874 -21.13 8.17 -37.31
CA GLU A 874 -20.90 8.73 -38.64
C GLU A 874 -22.02 9.70 -38.98
N ASN A 875 -21.66 10.86 -39.53
CA ASN A 875 -22.61 11.87 -39.95
C ASN A 875 -23.03 11.67 -41.42
N GLN A 876 -24.28 11.26 -41.63
CA GLN A 876 -24.85 11.02 -42.96
C GLN A 876 -25.80 12.15 -43.38
N GLY A 877 -25.27 13.38 -43.43
CA GLY A 877 -26.02 14.57 -43.84
C GLY A 877 -27.03 15.04 -42.78
N GLY A 878 -26.58 15.15 -41.53
CA GLY A 878 -27.37 15.60 -40.39
C GLY A 878 -28.17 14.49 -39.68
N GLN A 879 -27.93 13.25 -40.08
CA GLN A 879 -28.42 12.02 -39.45
C GLN A 879 -27.21 11.23 -38.95
N PHE A 880 -27.18 10.89 -37.67
CA PHE A 880 -26.05 10.17 -37.08
C PHE A 880 -26.33 8.67 -37.00
N VAL A 881 -25.39 7.86 -37.47
CA VAL A 881 -25.48 6.40 -37.46
C VAL A 881 -24.30 5.84 -36.66
N GLU A 882 -24.57 4.98 -35.67
CA GLU A 882 -23.51 4.32 -34.91
C GLU A 882 -22.69 3.43 -35.84
N VAL A 883 -21.37 3.65 -35.84
CA VAL A 883 -20.40 2.82 -36.55
C VAL A 883 -19.67 1.96 -35.55
N ASN A 884 -19.81 0.65 -35.70
CA ASN A 884 -19.10 -0.32 -34.89
C ASN A 884 -17.95 -0.94 -35.69
N LYS A 885 -16.75 -0.34 -35.60
CA LYS A 885 -15.54 -0.87 -36.25
C LYS A 885 -14.88 -1.94 -35.39
N GLU A 886 -14.23 -2.89 -36.06
CA GLU A 886 -13.37 -3.87 -35.40
C GLU A 886 -12.10 -3.17 -34.88
N VAL A 887 -11.68 -3.53 -33.67
CA VAL A 887 -10.44 -3.04 -33.06
C VAL A 887 -9.39 -4.14 -33.16
N HIS A 888 -8.28 -3.84 -33.84
CA HIS A 888 -7.14 -4.75 -33.94
C HIS A 888 -6.11 -4.40 -32.87
N TRP A 889 -5.83 -5.36 -32.00
CA TRP A 889 -4.82 -5.23 -30.95
C TRP A 889 -3.45 -5.65 -31.46
N SER A 890 -2.39 -5.05 -30.92
CA SER A 890 -1.03 -5.57 -31.09
C SER A 890 -0.95 -6.99 -30.53
N ASP A 891 -0.02 -7.81 -31.04
CA ASP A 891 0.17 -9.20 -30.57
C ASP A 891 0.36 -9.30 -29.05
N SER A 892 1.00 -8.28 -28.45
CA SER A 892 1.19 -8.16 -26.99
C SER A 892 -0.09 -7.93 -26.17
N LEU A 893 -1.13 -7.38 -26.80
CA LEU A 893 -2.43 -7.06 -26.18
C LEU A 893 -3.54 -8.03 -26.61
N ALA A 894 -3.42 -8.66 -27.77
CA ALA A 894 -4.41 -9.58 -28.33
C ALA A 894 -4.71 -10.78 -27.41
N SER A 895 -3.73 -11.22 -26.61
CA SER A 895 -3.92 -12.30 -25.63
C SER A 895 -4.60 -11.83 -24.33
N LYS A 896 -4.62 -10.53 -24.06
CA LYS A 896 -5.11 -9.92 -22.80
C LYS A 896 -6.50 -9.30 -22.94
N ILE A 897 -6.91 -8.97 -24.17
CA ILE A 897 -8.13 -8.22 -24.44
C ILE A 897 -9.09 -9.08 -25.28
N SER A 898 -10.26 -9.39 -24.71
CA SER A 898 -11.24 -10.30 -25.31
C SER A 898 -12.28 -9.61 -26.19
N PHE A 899 -12.23 -8.28 -26.36
CA PHE A 899 -13.19 -7.52 -27.17
C PHE A 899 -12.53 -7.01 -28.44
N ASN A 900 -13.23 -7.14 -29.56
CA ASN A 900 -12.75 -6.73 -30.88
C ASN A 900 -13.61 -5.61 -31.49
N SER A 901 -14.44 -4.91 -30.73
CA SER A 901 -15.27 -3.83 -31.28
C SER A 901 -15.37 -2.64 -30.33
N LEU A 902 -15.44 -1.43 -30.88
CA LEU A 902 -15.40 -0.18 -30.12
C LEU A 902 -16.52 -0.11 -29.07
N ASN A 903 -17.73 -0.54 -29.42
CA ASN A 903 -18.87 -0.49 -28.50
C ASN A 903 -18.87 -1.58 -27.40
N LYS A 904 -17.90 -2.49 -27.43
CA LYS A 904 -17.64 -3.47 -26.35
C LYS A 904 -16.51 -3.03 -25.43
N LEU A 905 -15.74 -2.03 -25.83
CA LEU A 905 -14.67 -1.43 -25.04
C LEU A 905 -15.28 -0.55 -23.93
N ARG A 906 -15.67 -1.18 -22.83
CA ARG A 906 -16.27 -0.51 -21.67
C ARG A 906 -15.21 -0.06 -20.69
N GLY A 907 -15.36 1.14 -20.17
CA GLY A 907 -14.41 1.70 -19.22
C GLY A 907 -15.00 2.84 -18.43
N TRP A 908 -14.20 3.35 -17.50
CA TRP A 908 -14.47 4.61 -16.84
C TRP A 908 -13.78 5.73 -17.64
N TRP A 909 -14.28 5.96 -18.85
CA TRP A 909 -13.71 6.97 -19.75
C TRP A 909 -13.98 8.38 -19.19
N MET A 910 -12.97 9.25 -19.21
CA MET A 910 -13.05 10.59 -18.61
C MET A 910 -12.59 11.71 -19.55
N SER A 911 -11.89 11.38 -20.63
CA SER A 911 -11.40 12.31 -21.63
C SER A 911 -11.38 11.62 -22.98
N LEU A 912 -11.37 12.43 -24.04
CA LEU A 912 -11.25 11.99 -25.42
C LEU A 912 -10.61 13.13 -26.21
N THR A 913 -9.59 12.83 -27.00
CA THR A 913 -9.04 13.77 -27.99
C THR A 913 -8.74 13.06 -29.31
N ALA A 914 -8.66 13.84 -30.39
CA ALA A 914 -8.30 13.35 -31.71
C ALA A 914 -7.09 14.15 -32.23
N MET A 915 -6.06 13.46 -32.70
CA MET A 915 -4.87 14.09 -33.29
C MET A 915 -4.18 13.12 -34.25
N ASP A 916 -3.53 13.62 -35.29
CA ASP A 916 -2.63 12.80 -36.11
C ASP A 916 -1.28 12.65 -35.39
N ALA A 917 -1.20 11.69 -34.45
CA ALA A 917 -0.05 11.55 -33.55
C ALA A 917 1.16 10.94 -34.28
N ASN A 918 0.90 10.11 -35.28
CA ASN A 918 1.91 9.40 -36.06
C ASN A 918 2.27 10.12 -37.39
N GLN A 919 1.57 11.20 -37.75
CA GLN A 919 1.73 12.00 -38.96
C GLN A 919 1.40 11.24 -40.26
N ASP A 920 0.44 10.31 -40.22
CA ASP A 920 0.00 9.53 -41.38
C ASP A 920 -1.18 10.16 -42.13
N GLY A 921 -1.68 11.30 -41.64
CA GLY A 921 -2.82 12.02 -42.20
C GLY A 921 -4.19 11.50 -41.75
N ARG A 922 -4.24 10.54 -40.82
CA ARG A 922 -5.45 10.06 -40.15
C ARG A 922 -5.43 10.50 -38.69
N LEU A 923 -6.60 10.72 -38.12
CA LEU A 923 -6.70 11.08 -36.71
C LEU A 923 -6.65 9.82 -35.84
N ASP A 924 -5.72 9.83 -34.88
CA ASP A 924 -5.65 8.90 -33.77
C ASP A 924 -6.54 9.39 -32.62
N LEU A 925 -7.18 8.46 -31.92
CA LEU A 925 -7.97 8.75 -30.72
C LEU A 925 -7.16 8.43 -29.47
N VAL A 926 -7.20 9.35 -28.50
CA VAL A 926 -6.52 9.21 -27.19
C VAL A 926 -7.51 9.37 -26.04
#